data_AF-A0A350IVN4-F1
#
_entry.id   AF-A0A350IVN4-F1
#
_cell.length_a   1.000
_cell.length_b   1.000
_cell.length_c   1.000
_cell.angle_alpha   90.00
_cell.angle_beta   90.00
_cell.angle_gamma   90.00
#
_symmetry.space_group_name_H-M   'P 1'
#
loop_
_entity.id
_entity.type
_entity.pdbx_description
1 polymer ?
#
loop_
_entity_poly.entity_id
_entity_poly.type
_entity_poly.pdbx_seq_one_letter_code
_entity_poly.pdbx_strand_id
1 'polypeptide(L)'
;ALSELRQGLLDLAARSEAMAFSMDFRLLYDREARLFHVGYNVSSDRIDPQYYDLLATEARLASYFAIAKRDVPIEHWFFLGRPITHLGDGLSLVSWNGSMFEYLMPPLLLRSGLGTLVDQSERVAVDTQRRYADKLDIPWGISESAFASVDADHHYHYRAFGVPQLGLRRGLSKDLVVAPYATALALAVRPGAAVDNLRKLDHLGLVGCYGLWEAADFTPERVPEGHSLSLVRAYMAHHQGMILAAIGNALHDDILVRRFREDRRMRSMELLLQERIPSELPSEAFREDESLESAPRRAVVPAPHAWVPPTAEVFPQVHLLGNGRLATWISEAGGGGLWWHRQALTRWLPDATRDHHGLWIYVRDEDSGLVWSVGRQPTGVLSEDARVVFHPHLAEFHRRDHGIGIRMEVGVTAGDDVEIRRITVVNESDRLRTLRLTSCGEVVLASPLEDERHPAFSKLFVGSEHMPGLDGLLFTRRLRNPRDRAPVLLHRLVSDEVGLDITGFETDRLAFLGRNGDPRRPWGVTEGLSGTVGWTLDPVMSLQLRLELEPQEKRQFAFLTLAAGSRETLLDLVERYATLASLDWALGNAATEAARETQSLGLEPERLPELQTLASLLIHPYPALRAKPSEIAANRLGQPRLWGLGLSGDLPILLLRADEPREIGLLRVLIRAHQFWRRRGLHVDLVVLRTGVSGYEEPVRESVLSLLHELGAHELLGRSGGVHLLFADQMSKDERCLLESAARVVLDESRGPLARQLATAAEPPPRPPRFEPSGASVPDQTERALPRPASLRFDNGLGGFTEDGREYAIYLRPGEHTPAPWCNVLANDEFGCIVTEAGGGFTWTVNSGENRLTPWTNDPVADPPSEALYLRDEETAEIWTPTPQPAGADAACEIRHGAGYTKWRRRSHGFEQELVVFVPPSDPVKVARLRVHNLRPRTRRVTATYYAEWLLGALR
;
A
#
# COMPACT_ATOMS: atom_id res chain seq x y z
N ALA A 1 -12.74 49.92 -3.16
CA ALA A 1 -11.65 49.51 -2.25
C ALA A 1 -12.00 49.73 -0.76
N LEU A 2 -11.78 50.91 -0.16
CA LEU A 2 -11.98 51.09 1.31
C LEU A 2 -13.45 50.97 1.77
N SER A 3 -14.39 51.48 0.98
CA SER A 3 -15.83 51.35 1.26
C SER A 3 -16.31 49.90 1.15
N GLU A 4 -15.82 49.16 0.14
CA GLU A 4 -16.11 47.73 -0.04
C GLU A 4 -15.47 46.87 1.05
N LEU A 5 -14.23 47.17 1.46
CA LEU A 5 -13.57 46.50 2.58
C LEU A 5 -14.34 46.75 3.88
N ARG A 6 -14.75 48.00 4.14
CA ARG A 6 -15.58 48.32 5.30
C ARG A 6 -16.91 47.56 5.29
N GLN A 7 -17.59 47.51 4.14
CA GLN A 7 -18.84 46.77 4.01
C GLN A 7 -18.62 45.26 4.21
N GLY A 8 -17.58 44.70 3.58
CA GLY A 8 -17.23 43.28 3.76
C GLY A 8 -16.88 42.91 5.20
N LEU A 9 -16.22 43.80 5.95
CA LEU A 9 -15.93 43.61 7.38
C LEU A 9 -17.21 43.68 8.23
N LEU A 10 -18.16 44.56 7.90
CA LEU A 10 -19.46 44.62 8.57
C LEU A 10 -20.31 43.38 8.27
N ASP A 11 -20.31 42.91 7.03
CA ASP A 11 -21.02 41.68 6.64
C ASP A 11 -20.42 40.44 7.32
N LEU A 12 -19.09 40.38 7.42
CA LEU A 12 -18.38 39.33 8.17
C LEU A 12 -18.73 39.40 9.66
N ALA A 13 -18.74 40.58 10.27
CA ALA A 13 -19.12 40.76 11.67
C ALA A 13 -20.56 40.29 11.92
N ALA A 14 -21.51 40.69 11.07
CA ALA A 14 -22.91 40.26 11.19
C ALA A 14 -23.07 38.74 11.05
N ARG A 15 -22.35 38.12 10.11
CA ARG A 15 -22.34 36.65 9.95
C ARG A 15 -21.74 35.94 11.16
N SER A 16 -20.63 36.44 11.69
CA SER A 16 -19.98 35.87 12.88
C SER A 16 -20.88 35.98 14.11
N GLU A 17 -21.56 37.11 14.30
CA GLU A 17 -22.54 37.28 15.37
C GLU A 17 -23.72 36.31 15.21
N ALA A 18 -24.28 36.20 14.00
CA ALA A 18 -25.35 35.26 13.71
C ALA A 18 -24.93 33.80 13.99
N MET A 19 -23.71 33.41 13.63
CA MET A 19 -23.18 32.08 13.93
C MET A 19 -23.03 31.86 15.44
N ALA A 20 -22.43 32.80 16.16
CA ALA A 20 -22.22 32.68 17.61
C ALA A 20 -23.53 32.57 18.40
N PHE A 21 -24.55 33.38 18.06
CA PHE A 21 -25.84 33.38 18.77
C PHE A 21 -26.84 32.34 18.28
N SER A 22 -26.62 31.70 17.12
CA SER A 22 -27.47 30.59 16.65
C SER A 22 -27.15 29.25 17.30
N MET A 23 -25.94 29.08 17.86
CA MET A 23 -25.54 27.84 18.55
C MET A 23 -26.36 27.61 19.82
N ASP A 24 -27.13 26.53 19.90
CA ASP A 24 -28.03 26.22 21.02
C ASP A 24 -27.36 25.33 22.07
N PHE A 25 -26.97 25.92 23.21
CA PHE A 25 -26.32 25.18 24.29
C PHE A 25 -27.29 24.30 25.09
N ARG A 26 -28.61 24.49 24.96
CA ARG A 26 -29.60 23.69 25.71
C ARG A 26 -29.53 22.20 25.37
N LEU A 27 -29.09 21.88 24.15
CA LEU A 27 -28.92 20.50 23.69
C LEU A 27 -27.91 19.72 24.54
N LEU A 28 -26.84 20.38 24.98
CA LEU A 28 -25.78 19.74 25.77
C LEU A 28 -26.01 19.88 27.28
N TYR A 29 -27.05 20.60 27.70
CA TYR A 29 -27.29 20.91 29.11
C TYR A 29 -28.19 19.86 29.79
N ASP A 30 -27.64 19.18 30.78
CA ASP A 30 -28.41 18.29 31.65
C ASP A 30 -29.07 19.10 32.77
N ARG A 31 -30.40 19.03 32.86
CA ARG A 31 -31.17 19.76 33.87
C ARG A 31 -31.08 19.13 35.26
N GLU A 32 -30.83 17.84 35.36
CA GLU A 32 -30.68 17.13 36.63
C GLU A 32 -29.28 17.36 37.20
N ALA A 33 -28.24 17.11 36.40
CA ALA A 33 -26.85 17.32 36.81
C ALA A 33 -26.48 18.82 36.87
N ARG A 34 -27.22 19.68 36.14
CA ARG A 34 -26.97 21.12 35.97
C ARG A 34 -25.62 21.43 35.34
N LEU A 35 -25.09 20.50 34.54
CA LEU A 35 -23.79 20.55 33.88
C LEU A 35 -23.95 20.33 32.37
N PHE A 36 -22.91 20.65 31.61
CA PHE A 36 -22.85 20.30 30.19
C PHE A 36 -22.29 18.91 30.00
N HIS A 37 -22.88 18.15 29.08
CA HIS A 37 -22.24 16.97 28.51
C HIS A 37 -21.02 17.37 27.67
N VAL A 38 -20.01 16.49 27.62
CA VAL A 38 -18.76 16.76 26.87
C VAL A 38 -19.01 16.89 25.36
N GLY A 39 -20.01 16.19 24.83
CA GLY A 39 -20.37 16.29 23.42
C GLY A 39 -21.62 15.52 23.02
N TYR A 40 -21.94 15.58 21.73
CA TYR A 40 -23.02 14.85 21.10
C TYR A 40 -22.49 14.12 19.87
N ASN A 41 -22.66 12.80 19.81
CA ASN A 41 -22.25 12.00 18.67
C ASN A 41 -23.41 11.91 17.66
N VAL A 42 -23.29 12.67 16.56
CA VAL A 42 -24.31 12.73 15.49
C VAL A 42 -24.48 11.37 14.78
N SER A 43 -23.40 10.61 14.63
CA SER A 43 -23.42 9.32 13.92
C SER A 43 -24.12 8.22 14.70
N SER A 44 -24.08 8.28 16.03
CA SER A 44 -24.74 7.30 16.92
C SER A 44 -25.99 7.83 17.61
N ASP A 45 -26.37 9.09 17.33
CA ASP A 45 -27.51 9.80 17.93
C ASP A 45 -27.53 9.72 19.47
N ARG A 46 -26.34 9.85 20.08
CA ARG A 46 -26.14 9.71 21.53
C ARG A 46 -25.39 10.90 22.12
N ILE A 47 -25.86 11.36 23.27
CA ILE A 47 -25.16 12.33 24.10
C ILE A 47 -24.05 11.64 24.90
N ASP A 48 -22.92 12.30 25.09
CA ASP A 48 -21.80 11.76 25.86
C ASP A 48 -22.19 11.65 27.35
N PRO A 49 -21.98 10.51 28.03
CA PRO A 49 -22.35 10.36 29.43
C PRO A 49 -21.47 11.18 30.40
N GLN A 50 -20.34 11.72 29.95
CA GLN A 50 -19.43 12.52 30.76
C GLN A 50 -19.82 14.00 30.75
N TYR A 51 -19.46 14.70 31.84
CA TYR A 51 -19.79 16.10 32.05
C TYR A 51 -18.55 16.98 32.12
N TYR A 52 -18.68 18.22 31.66
CA TYR A 52 -17.77 19.31 32.04
C TYR A 52 -18.15 19.79 33.44
N ASP A 53 -17.48 19.23 34.44
CA ASP A 53 -17.82 19.33 35.86
C ASP A 53 -16.83 20.15 36.68
N LEU A 54 -15.76 20.71 36.09
CA LEU A 54 -14.72 21.45 36.81
C LEU A 54 -14.61 22.92 36.36
N LEU A 55 -14.42 23.82 37.33
CA LEU A 55 -14.26 25.26 37.07
C LEU A 55 -12.91 25.60 36.43
N ALA A 56 -11.86 24.84 36.72
CA ALA A 56 -10.52 25.04 36.17
C ALA A 56 -10.35 24.34 34.81
N THR A 57 -11.19 24.69 33.85
CA THR A 57 -11.18 24.16 32.47
C THR A 57 -11.54 25.25 31.47
N GLU A 58 -11.20 25.02 30.20
CA GLU A 58 -11.57 25.88 29.08
C GLU A 58 -13.09 25.97 28.90
N ALA A 59 -13.82 24.91 29.27
CA ALA A 59 -15.26 24.81 29.15
C ALA A 59 -16.00 25.90 29.93
N ARG A 60 -15.37 26.51 30.96
CA ARG A 60 -15.94 27.65 31.68
C ARG A 60 -16.25 28.84 30.77
N LEU A 61 -15.51 29.01 29.66
CA LEU A 61 -15.80 30.05 28.67
C LEU A 61 -17.16 29.80 28.00
N ALA A 62 -17.44 28.55 27.63
CA ALA A 62 -18.72 28.13 27.08
C ALA A 62 -19.85 28.30 28.11
N SER A 63 -19.63 27.90 29.37
CA SER A 63 -20.55 28.15 30.49
C SER A 63 -20.87 29.62 30.67
N TYR A 64 -19.86 30.49 30.66
CA TYR A 64 -20.05 31.94 30.78
C TYR A 64 -20.91 32.49 29.64
N PHE A 65 -20.58 32.12 28.40
CA PHE A 65 -21.29 32.58 27.21
C PHE A 65 -22.74 32.07 27.18
N ALA A 66 -22.99 30.80 27.50
CA ALA A 66 -24.31 30.21 27.51
C ALA A 66 -25.23 30.83 28.59
N ILE A 67 -24.69 31.14 29.77
CA ILE A 67 -25.42 31.87 30.82
C ILE A 67 -25.72 33.31 30.35
N ALA A 68 -24.74 34.01 29.77
CA ALA A 68 -24.93 35.37 29.24
C ALA A 68 -25.98 35.42 28.13
N LYS A 69 -26.04 34.38 27.28
CA LYS A 69 -27.05 34.19 26.24
C LYS A 69 -28.41 33.77 26.78
N ARG A 70 -28.48 33.26 28.02
CA ARG A 70 -29.66 32.69 28.69
C ARG A 70 -30.13 31.35 28.10
N ASP A 71 -29.22 30.59 27.51
CA ASP A 71 -29.50 29.22 27.10
C ASP A 71 -29.59 28.30 28.34
N VAL A 72 -28.75 28.57 29.35
CA VAL A 72 -28.69 27.81 30.61
C VAL A 72 -28.82 28.75 31.81
N PRO A 73 -29.30 28.26 32.96
CA PRO A 73 -29.55 29.11 34.13
C PRO A 73 -28.25 29.35 34.92
N ILE A 74 -28.20 30.42 35.72
CA ILE A 74 -26.96 30.89 36.38
C ILE A 74 -26.38 29.86 37.38
N GLU A 75 -27.23 29.00 37.93
CA GLU A 75 -26.88 27.93 38.85
C GLU A 75 -25.82 27.00 38.25
N HIS A 76 -25.79 26.83 36.92
CA HIS A 76 -24.79 26.03 36.22
C HIS A 76 -23.35 26.37 36.65
N TRP A 77 -23.04 27.68 36.77
CA TRP A 77 -21.70 28.14 37.18
C TRP A 77 -21.30 27.65 38.58
N PHE A 78 -22.28 27.54 39.48
CA PHE A 78 -22.03 27.13 40.86
C PHE A 78 -21.94 25.60 41.01
N PHE A 79 -22.42 24.84 40.04
CA PHE A 79 -22.30 23.38 39.99
C PHE A 79 -20.97 22.89 39.43
N LEU A 80 -20.18 23.76 38.78
CA LEU A 80 -18.80 23.46 38.44
C LEU A 80 -17.98 23.21 39.72
N GLY A 81 -17.38 22.04 39.83
CA GLY A 81 -16.52 21.59 40.91
C GLY A 81 -15.33 22.51 41.12
N ARG A 82 -14.98 22.70 42.39
CA ARG A 82 -13.85 23.51 42.86
C ARG A 82 -12.90 22.67 43.71
N PRO A 83 -12.33 21.56 43.18
CA PRO A 83 -11.30 20.84 43.90
C PRO A 83 -10.09 21.76 44.06
N ILE A 84 -9.70 22.03 45.31
CA ILE A 84 -8.59 22.93 45.63
C ILE A 84 -7.45 22.10 46.20
N THR A 85 -6.24 22.41 45.76
CA THR A 85 -5.00 21.82 46.26
C THR A 85 -4.01 22.92 46.66
N HIS A 86 -3.09 22.58 47.57
CA HIS A 86 -2.01 23.45 47.99
C HIS A 86 -0.70 23.04 47.29
N LEU A 87 -0.14 23.92 46.45
CA LEU A 87 1.02 23.61 45.60
C LEU A 87 2.13 24.64 45.79
N GLY A 88 3.11 24.33 46.64
CA GLY A 88 4.18 25.29 47.00
C GLY A 88 3.62 26.43 47.84
N ASP A 89 3.71 27.67 47.36
CA ASP A 89 3.36 28.89 48.11
C ASP A 89 1.91 29.40 47.84
N GLY A 90 1.04 28.61 47.21
CA GLY A 90 -0.31 29.06 46.85
C GLY A 90 -1.35 27.97 46.63
N LEU A 91 -2.61 28.37 46.64
CA LEU A 91 -3.78 27.54 46.36
C LEU A 91 -4.08 27.52 44.86
N SER A 92 -4.41 26.35 44.34
CA SER A 92 -4.85 26.18 42.95
C SER A 92 -6.05 25.26 42.87
N LEU A 93 -6.97 25.58 41.96
CA LEU A 93 -7.95 24.63 41.46
C LEU A 93 -7.25 23.52 40.67
N VAL A 94 -7.78 22.30 40.74
CA VAL A 94 -7.31 21.12 40.00
C VAL A 94 -8.17 20.94 38.74
N SER A 95 -7.54 20.54 37.62
CA SER A 95 -8.22 20.18 36.38
C SER A 95 -8.14 18.67 36.12
N TRP A 96 -8.76 18.17 35.05
CA TRP A 96 -8.71 16.73 34.75
C TRP A 96 -7.31 16.30 34.28
N ASN A 97 -6.73 17.01 33.32
CA ASN A 97 -5.44 16.63 32.73
C ASN A 97 -4.24 17.40 33.30
N GLY A 98 -4.44 18.49 34.06
CA GLY A 98 -3.36 19.36 34.49
C GLY A 98 -2.68 20.12 33.33
N SER A 99 -3.43 20.33 32.25
CA SER A 99 -2.98 20.97 31.00
C SER A 99 -2.95 22.49 31.15
N MET A 100 -1.95 23.16 30.59
CA MET A 100 -1.85 24.62 30.69
C MET A 100 -3.03 25.33 29.99
N PHE A 101 -3.52 24.77 28.89
CA PHE A 101 -4.64 25.29 28.12
C PHE A 101 -5.94 25.39 28.95
N GLU A 102 -6.23 24.40 29.79
CA GLU A 102 -7.43 24.35 30.65
C GLU A 102 -7.54 25.61 31.53
N TYR A 103 -6.40 26.12 32.01
CA TYR A 103 -6.34 27.31 32.86
C TYR A 103 -6.26 28.62 32.05
N LEU A 104 -5.50 28.62 30.95
CA LEU A 104 -5.05 29.86 30.31
C LEU A 104 -5.71 30.20 28.97
N MET A 105 -6.52 29.30 28.39
CA MET A 105 -7.36 29.66 27.25
C MET A 105 -8.43 30.70 27.61
N PRO A 106 -9.21 30.53 28.71
CA PRO A 106 -10.27 31.48 29.03
C PRO A 106 -9.81 32.93 29.24
N PRO A 107 -8.65 33.22 29.89
CA PRO A 107 -8.09 34.57 30.01
C PRO A 107 -7.89 35.34 28.70
N LEU A 108 -7.90 34.68 27.53
CA LEU A 108 -7.89 35.37 26.24
C LEU A 108 -9.12 36.28 26.05
N LEU A 109 -10.25 35.93 26.67
CA LEU A 109 -11.53 36.65 26.57
C LEU A 109 -12.13 37.02 27.94
N LEU A 110 -11.87 36.23 28.97
CA LEU A 110 -12.41 36.36 30.33
C LEU A 110 -11.28 36.60 31.33
N ARG A 111 -10.92 37.88 31.53
CA ARG A 111 -9.90 38.24 32.51
C ARG A 111 -10.43 38.00 33.93
N SER A 112 -9.74 37.14 34.69
CA SER A 112 -10.02 36.87 36.10
C SER A 112 -9.74 38.10 36.97
N GLY A 113 -10.56 38.31 38.01
CA GLY A 113 -10.37 39.41 38.95
C GLY A 113 -9.08 39.24 39.76
N LEU A 114 -8.30 40.30 39.95
CA LEU A 114 -7.07 40.24 40.76
C LEU A 114 -7.38 39.77 42.18
N GLY A 115 -6.64 38.77 42.66
CA GLY A 115 -6.83 38.22 44.01
C GLY A 115 -8.06 37.32 44.16
N THR A 116 -8.64 36.85 43.06
CA THR A 116 -9.67 35.79 43.06
C THR A 116 -9.03 34.41 43.06
N LEU A 117 -9.82 33.38 43.43
CA LEU A 117 -9.37 31.99 43.38
C LEU A 117 -8.92 31.56 41.97
N VAL A 118 -9.59 32.07 40.94
CA VAL A 118 -9.28 31.78 39.54
C VAL A 118 -7.98 32.44 39.10
N ASP A 119 -7.76 33.73 39.41
CA ASP A 119 -6.48 34.43 39.14
C ASP A 119 -5.31 33.76 39.89
N GLN A 120 -5.52 33.33 41.14
CA GLN A 120 -4.49 32.60 41.88
C GLN A 120 -4.18 31.25 41.22
N SER A 121 -5.20 30.50 40.80
CA SER A 121 -5.03 29.20 40.14
C SER A 121 -4.28 29.31 38.82
N GLU A 122 -4.60 30.30 37.99
CA GLU A 122 -3.90 30.58 36.73
C GLU A 122 -2.39 30.86 36.96
N ARG A 123 -2.06 31.62 38.01
CA ARG A 123 -0.68 31.93 38.40
C ARG A 123 0.07 30.71 38.91
N VAL A 124 -0.56 29.97 39.83
CA VAL A 124 0.03 28.79 40.47
C VAL A 124 0.20 27.65 39.45
N ALA A 125 -0.69 27.51 38.47
CA ALA A 125 -0.55 26.54 37.39
C ALA A 125 0.72 26.78 36.57
N VAL A 126 0.98 28.03 36.15
CA VAL A 126 2.21 28.41 35.44
C VAL A 126 3.45 28.15 36.30
N ASP A 127 3.44 28.60 37.55
CA ASP A 127 4.59 28.44 38.44
C ASP A 127 4.86 26.98 38.82
N THR A 128 3.83 26.11 38.81
CA THR A 128 3.95 24.66 39.02
C THR A 128 4.55 23.97 37.81
N GLN A 129 4.06 24.26 36.60
CA GLN A 129 4.67 23.71 35.38
C GLN A 129 6.12 24.13 35.19
N ARG A 130 6.46 25.38 35.53
CA ARG A 130 7.85 25.87 35.51
C ARG A 130 8.75 25.02 36.42
N ARG A 131 8.36 24.86 37.69
CA ARG A 131 9.11 24.02 38.64
C ARG A 131 9.19 22.56 38.22
N TYR A 132 8.13 22.03 37.60
CA TYR A 132 8.12 20.66 37.10
C TYR A 132 9.10 20.47 35.94
N ALA A 133 9.10 21.39 34.96
CA ALA A 133 10.01 21.37 33.82
C ALA A 133 11.47 21.63 34.24
N ASP A 134 11.71 22.54 35.19
CA ASP A 134 13.04 22.82 35.75
C ASP A 134 13.66 21.57 36.42
N LYS A 135 12.84 20.72 37.06
CA LYS A 135 13.31 19.43 37.63
C LYS A 135 13.73 18.42 36.57
N LEU A 136 13.18 18.53 35.36
CA LEU A 136 13.41 17.61 34.25
C LEU A 136 14.40 18.17 33.21
N ASP A 137 14.92 19.39 33.44
CA ASP A 137 15.81 20.13 32.53
C ASP A 137 15.22 20.29 31.10
N ILE A 138 13.91 20.57 31.02
CA ILE A 138 13.20 20.84 29.76
C ILE A 138 12.48 22.20 29.82
N PRO A 139 12.09 22.81 28.68
CA PRO A 139 11.18 23.95 28.67
C PRO A 139 9.80 23.58 29.24
N TRP A 140 9.05 24.56 29.74
CA TRP A 140 7.68 24.35 30.22
C TRP A 140 6.63 24.71 29.16
N GLY A 141 5.38 24.34 29.38
CA GLY A 141 4.29 24.49 28.39
C GLY A 141 3.65 23.16 28.00
N ILE A 142 3.56 22.23 28.94
CA ILE A 142 2.93 20.92 28.73
C ILE A 142 1.43 21.13 28.65
N SER A 143 0.85 20.76 27.51
CA SER A 143 -0.56 21.03 27.20
C SER A 143 -1.02 20.12 26.07
N GLU A 144 -2.33 20.00 25.91
CA GLU A 144 -2.94 19.28 24.80
C GLU A 144 -2.34 19.70 23.44
N SER A 145 -1.79 18.73 22.72
CA SER A 145 -1.03 18.99 21.49
C SER A 145 -0.86 17.73 20.67
N ALA A 146 -0.34 17.88 19.45
CA ALA A 146 0.19 16.74 18.73
C ALA A 146 1.56 16.32 19.28
N PHE A 147 1.89 15.04 19.20
CA PHE A 147 3.13 14.47 19.75
C PHE A 147 3.87 13.62 18.72
N ALA A 148 5.10 13.18 19.00
CA ALA A 148 5.99 12.53 18.04
C ALA A 148 5.63 11.05 17.78
N SER A 149 4.35 10.78 17.55
CA SER A 149 3.80 9.52 17.06
C SER A 149 2.88 9.83 15.90
N VAL A 150 3.02 9.08 14.81
CA VAL A 150 2.27 9.30 13.58
C VAL A 150 1.41 8.09 13.25
N ASP A 151 0.24 8.34 12.67
CA ASP A 151 -0.62 7.29 12.13
C ASP A 151 -0.05 6.71 10.82
N ALA A 152 -0.78 5.75 10.25
CA ALA A 152 -0.40 5.11 8.99
C ALA A 152 -0.34 6.06 7.78
N ASP A 153 -0.94 7.25 7.88
CA ASP A 153 -0.97 8.29 6.84
C ASP A 153 0.03 9.43 7.15
N HIS A 154 0.92 9.25 8.14
CA HIS A 154 1.89 10.24 8.62
C HIS A 154 1.30 11.49 9.27
N HIS A 155 0.05 11.42 9.76
CA HIS A 155 -0.48 12.49 10.61
C HIS A 155 -0.06 12.26 12.06
N TYR A 156 0.41 13.32 12.71
CA TYR A 156 0.69 13.26 14.15
C TYR A 156 -0.60 13.03 14.94
N HIS A 157 -0.55 12.10 15.90
CA HIS A 157 -1.64 11.90 16.85
C HIS A 157 -1.78 13.11 17.80
N TYR A 158 -2.99 13.37 18.26
CA TYR A 158 -3.34 14.49 19.14
C TYR A 158 -3.90 13.97 20.46
N ARG A 159 -3.44 14.51 21.60
CA ARG A 159 -3.88 14.08 22.93
C ARG A 159 -3.66 15.17 23.98
N ALA A 160 -4.45 15.13 25.05
CA ALA A 160 -4.25 15.95 26.24
C ALA A 160 -3.02 15.51 27.06
N PHE A 161 -2.14 16.48 27.36
CA PHE A 161 -0.98 16.34 28.25
C PHE A 161 -1.08 17.36 29.39
N GLY A 162 -0.46 17.05 30.53
CA GLY A 162 -0.39 17.97 31.65
C GLY A 162 0.50 17.46 32.76
N VAL A 163 0.59 18.22 33.85
CA VAL A 163 1.50 17.89 34.96
C VAL A 163 0.76 17.18 36.11
N PRO A 164 1.34 16.14 36.73
CA PRO A 164 0.68 15.35 37.77
C PRO A 164 0.17 16.16 38.96
N GLN A 165 0.83 17.27 39.30
CA GLN A 165 0.47 18.12 40.43
C GLN A 165 -0.83 18.93 40.20
N LEU A 166 -1.25 19.10 38.94
CA LEU A 166 -2.42 19.90 38.55
C LEU A 166 -3.60 19.07 38.03
N GLY A 167 -3.39 17.77 37.78
CA GLY A 167 -4.38 16.89 37.14
C GLY A 167 -4.90 15.77 38.05
N LEU A 168 -6.19 15.43 37.90
CA LEU A 168 -6.80 14.25 38.55
C LEU A 168 -6.45 12.92 37.87
N ARG A 169 -6.07 12.96 36.58
CA ARG A 169 -5.76 11.78 35.77
C ARG A 169 -4.43 11.12 36.17
N ARG A 170 -4.39 9.79 36.21
CA ARG A 170 -3.15 9.01 36.48
C ARG A 170 -2.23 8.95 35.26
N GLY A 171 -0.92 8.83 35.50
CA GLY A 171 0.08 8.60 34.44
C GLY A 171 0.42 9.84 33.61
N LEU A 172 0.15 11.05 34.13
CA LEU A 172 0.52 12.32 33.49
C LEU A 172 2.04 12.54 33.42
N SER A 173 2.81 11.81 34.22
CA SER A 173 4.28 11.83 34.25
C SER A 173 4.95 11.08 33.09
N LYS A 174 4.19 10.29 32.31
CA LYS A 174 4.73 9.39 31.28
C LYS A 174 5.11 10.08 29.98
N ASP A 175 4.39 11.14 29.61
CA ASP A 175 4.52 11.80 28.32
C ASP A 175 4.98 13.25 28.54
N LEU A 176 6.17 13.59 28.04
CA LEU A 176 6.81 14.90 28.23
C LEU A 176 6.74 15.72 26.92
N VAL A 177 5.56 16.23 26.60
CA VAL A 177 5.31 16.99 25.36
C VAL A 177 5.09 18.46 25.68
N VAL A 178 5.91 19.34 25.11
CA VAL A 178 5.88 20.78 25.33
C VAL A 178 5.35 21.51 24.10
N ALA A 179 4.26 22.24 24.26
CA ALA A 179 3.57 22.95 23.18
C ALA A 179 3.81 24.48 23.29
N PRO A 180 4.38 25.14 22.26
CA PRO A 180 4.69 26.57 22.35
C PRO A 180 3.48 27.48 22.56
N TYR A 181 2.30 27.09 22.06
CA TYR A 181 1.09 27.88 22.26
C TYR A 181 0.72 28.00 23.75
N ALA A 182 0.98 26.96 24.55
CA ALA A 182 0.72 26.96 25.98
C ALA A 182 1.63 27.96 26.71
N THR A 183 2.89 28.09 26.28
CA THR A 183 3.77 29.16 26.76
C THR A 183 3.26 30.53 26.34
N ALA A 184 2.77 30.69 25.11
CA ALA A 184 2.21 31.95 24.64
C ALA A 184 0.98 32.38 25.46
N LEU A 185 0.08 31.46 25.82
CA LEU A 185 -1.07 31.76 26.69
C LEU A 185 -0.65 32.35 28.05
N ALA A 186 0.51 31.92 28.58
CA ALA A 186 1.05 32.44 29.84
C ALA A 186 1.52 33.90 29.78
N LEU A 187 1.54 34.53 28.60
CA LEU A 187 1.74 35.98 28.47
C LEU A 187 0.70 36.78 29.28
N ALA A 188 -0.51 36.25 29.44
CA ALA A 188 -1.57 36.91 30.20
C ALA A 188 -1.24 37.04 31.71
N VAL A 189 -0.41 36.14 32.25
CA VAL A 189 -0.24 35.98 33.71
C VAL A 189 1.21 36.15 34.18
N ARG A 190 2.18 35.71 33.36
CA ARG A 190 3.63 35.73 33.62
C ARG A 190 4.39 36.16 32.35
N PRO A 191 4.20 37.40 31.85
CA PRO A 191 4.73 37.82 30.55
C PRO A 191 6.24 37.68 30.41
N GLY A 192 7.02 38.09 31.43
CA GLY A 192 8.48 37.95 31.40
C GLY A 192 8.95 36.50 31.25
N ALA A 193 8.43 35.60 32.10
CA ALA A 193 8.79 34.19 32.07
C ALA A 193 8.34 33.49 30.77
N ALA A 194 7.17 33.85 30.25
CA ALA A 194 6.66 33.32 28.98
C ALA A 194 7.57 33.73 27.80
N VAL A 195 7.99 34.99 27.74
CA VAL A 195 8.94 35.46 26.70
C VAL A 195 10.27 34.73 26.78
N ASP A 196 10.83 34.54 27.98
CA ASP A 196 12.08 33.82 28.15
C ASP A 196 11.97 32.36 27.72
N ASN A 197 10.85 31.70 28.01
CA ASN A 197 10.63 30.32 27.60
C ASN A 197 10.36 30.18 26.09
N LEU A 198 9.64 31.13 25.47
CA LEU A 198 9.46 31.16 24.01
C LEU A 198 10.81 31.31 23.29
N ARG A 199 11.73 32.12 23.82
CA ARG A 199 13.10 32.20 23.30
C ARG A 199 13.86 30.88 23.45
N LYS A 200 13.70 30.18 24.58
CA LYS A 200 14.28 28.83 24.76
C LYS A 200 13.75 27.85 23.71
N LEU A 201 12.44 27.86 23.45
CA LEU A 201 11.81 27.01 22.44
C LEU A 201 12.28 27.35 21.02
N ASP A 202 12.47 28.63 20.71
CA ASP A 202 13.09 29.08 19.45
C ASP A 202 14.53 28.54 19.29
N HIS A 203 15.36 28.64 20.34
CA HIS A 203 16.71 28.07 20.33
C HIS A 203 16.75 26.54 20.17
N LEU A 204 15.66 25.84 20.52
CA LEU A 204 15.50 24.40 20.29
C LEU A 204 14.98 24.05 18.89
N GLY A 205 14.79 25.05 18.02
CA GLY A 205 14.39 24.86 16.63
C GLY A 205 12.89 24.70 16.40
N LEU A 206 12.03 25.17 17.31
CA LEU A 206 10.58 25.07 17.17
C LEU A 206 9.98 26.17 16.28
N VAL A 207 10.77 26.95 15.55
CA VAL A 207 10.27 27.99 14.64
C VAL A 207 10.42 27.56 13.19
N GLY A 208 9.32 27.62 12.44
CA GLY A 208 9.28 27.40 11.01
C GLY A 208 8.68 28.59 10.24
N CYS A 209 8.38 28.38 8.96
CA CYS A 209 7.93 29.42 8.05
C CYS A 209 6.59 30.09 8.42
N TYR A 210 5.72 29.40 9.18
CA TYR A 210 4.42 29.94 9.61
C TYR A 210 4.37 30.26 11.12
N GLY A 211 5.52 30.35 11.79
CA GLY A 211 5.62 30.60 13.24
C GLY A 211 6.08 29.36 14.00
N LEU A 212 5.63 29.21 15.24
CA LEU A 212 6.03 28.10 16.11
C LEU A 212 5.37 26.80 15.64
N TRP A 213 6.15 25.72 15.58
CA TRP A 213 5.66 24.36 15.39
C TRP A 213 4.81 23.90 16.56
N GLU A 214 4.05 22.84 16.31
CA GLU A 214 3.03 22.32 17.21
C GLU A 214 3.57 21.94 18.60
N ALA A 215 4.65 21.17 18.67
CA ALA A 215 5.26 20.74 19.93
C ALA A 215 6.71 20.25 19.80
N ALA A 216 7.38 20.14 20.95
CA ALA A 216 8.58 19.33 21.14
C ALA A 216 8.28 18.19 22.12
N ASP A 217 8.59 16.97 21.71
CA ASP A 217 8.38 15.76 22.49
C ASP A 217 9.70 15.28 23.08
N PHE A 218 9.80 15.30 24.40
CA PHE A 218 10.95 14.87 25.20
C PHE A 218 10.78 13.45 25.77
N THR A 219 9.73 12.74 25.35
CA THR A 219 9.43 11.42 25.88
C THR A 219 10.48 10.40 25.42
N PRO A 220 11.21 9.72 26.32
CA PRO A 220 12.39 8.91 25.95
C PRO A 220 12.11 7.84 24.90
N GLU A 221 10.91 7.27 24.89
CA GLU A 221 10.47 6.25 23.92
C GLU A 221 10.27 6.80 22.50
N ARG A 222 10.04 8.10 22.36
CA ARG A 222 9.70 8.80 21.11
C ARG A 222 10.81 9.72 20.61
N VAL A 223 11.94 9.81 21.31
CA VAL A 223 13.11 10.58 20.89
C VAL A 223 14.08 9.69 20.10
N PRO A 224 14.42 10.05 18.85
CA PRO A 224 15.40 9.35 18.04
C PRO A 224 16.76 9.23 18.73
N GLU A 225 17.49 8.17 18.43
CA GLU A 225 18.82 7.97 18.96
C GLU A 225 19.76 9.12 18.56
N GLY A 226 20.57 9.60 19.52
CA GLY A 226 21.45 10.75 19.34
C GLY A 226 20.79 12.13 19.44
N HIS A 227 19.46 12.19 19.66
CA HIS A 227 18.73 13.44 19.83
C HIS A 227 18.24 13.59 21.29
N SER A 228 17.99 14.84 21.71
CA SER A 228 17.43 15.16 23.03
C SER A 228 15.92 15.38 23.00
N LEU A 229 15.33 15.58 21.82
CA LEU A 229 13.90 15.80 21.61
C LEU A 229 13.47 15.43 20.18
N SER A 230 12.17 15.21 20.00
CA SER A 230 11.51 15.08 18.70
C SER A 230 10.66 16.31 18.38
N LEU A 231 10.84 16.88 17.18
CA LEU A 231 10.07 18.05 16.74
C LEU A 231 8.79 17.60 16.03
N VAL A 232 7.65 18.12 16.49
CA VAL A 232 6.33 17.86 15.89
C VAL A 232 6.04 18.94 14.86
N ARG A 233 6.39 18.66 13.60
CA ARG A 233 6.38 19.64 12.50
C ARG A 233 4.99 19.81 11.88
N ALA A 234 4.05 20.32 12.67
CA ALA A 234 2.69 20.63 12.23
C ALA A 234 2.29 22.07 12.63
N TYR A 235 1.25 22.59 11.99
CA TYR A 235 0.62 23.86 12.36
C TYR A 235 -0.87 23.66 12.57
N MET A 236 -1.34 23.71 13.81
CA MET A 236 -2.77 23.71 14.10
C MET A 236 -3.32 25.13 14.08
N ALA A 237 -4.33 25.37 13.24
CA ALA A 237 -4.89 26.71 13.04
C ALA A 237 -5.39 27.35 14.35
N HIS A 238 -5.97 26.55 15.25
CA HIS A 238 -6.45 27.02 16.54
C HIS A 238 -5.31 27.36 17.51
N HIS A 239 -4.22 26.58 17.54
CA HIS A 239 -3.02 26.90 18.33
C HIS A 239 -2.32 28.17 17.85
N GLN A 240 -2.18 28.33 16.52
CA GLN A 240 -1.65 29.58 15.95
C GLN A 240 -2.55 30.78 16.28
N GLY A 241 -3.87 30.59 16.18
CA GLY A 241 -4.85 31.61 16.57
C GLY A 241 -4.70 32.04 18.03
N MET A 242 -4.49 31.08 18.94
CA MET A 242 -4.27 31.37 20.37
C MET A 242 -2.95 32.10 20.63
N ILE A 243 -1.86 31.72 19.94
CA ILE A 243 -0.57 32.43 20.03
C ILE A 243 -0.77 33.90 19.64
N LEU A 244 -1.41 34.15 18.50
CA LEU A 244 -1.67 35.51 18.01
C LEU A 244 -2.59 36.30 18.94
N ALA A 245 -3.63 35.65 19.48
CA ALA A 245 -4.53 36.26 20.46
C ALA A 245 -3.81 36.65 21.75
N ALA A 246 -2.96 35.76 22.29
CA ALA A 246 -2.19 36.01 23.50
C ALA A 246 -1.19 37.15 23.32
N ILE A 247 -0.44 37.14 22.20
CA ILE A 247 0.48 38.23 21.84
C ILE A 247 -0.29 39.54 21.65
N GLY A 248 -1.42 39.51 20.93
CA GLY A 248 -2.26 40.67 20.69
C GLY A 248 -2.78 41.29 21.98
N ASN A 249 -3.24 40.48 22.92
CA ASN A 249 -3.66 40.95 24.25
C ASN A 249 -2.49 41.56 25.03
N ALA A 250 -1.33 40.89 25.05
CA ALA A 250 -0.15 41.39 25.75
C ALA A 250 0.38 42.72 25.20
N LEU A 251 0.29 42.95 23.89
CA LEU A 251 0.76 44.17 23.22
C LEU A 251 -0.27 45.31 23.19
N HIS A 252 -1.56 44.98 23.31
CA HIS A 252 -2.66 45.94 23.13
C HIS A 252 -3.60 46.03 24.32
N ASP A 253 -3.07 45.83 25.53
CA ASP A 253 -3.81 46.02 26.79
C ASP A 253 -5.11 45.19 26.82
N ASP A 254 -4.96 43.86 26.72
CA ASP A 254 -6.03 42.86 26.72
C ASP A 254 -7.20 43.21 25.77
N ILE A 255 -6.87 43.63 24.54
CA ILE A 255 -7.82 44.15 23.56
C ILE A 255 -9.01 43.21 23.29
N LEU A 256 -8.80 41.88 23.26
CA LEU A 256 -9.86 40.91 23.01
C LEU A 256 -10.80 40.79 24.21
N VAL A 257 -10.28 40.85 25.43
CA VAL A 257 -11.08 40.91 26.66
C VAL A 257 -11.95 42.16 26.66
N ARG A 258 -11.37 43.33 26.33
CA ARG A 258 -12.11 44.59 26.27
C ARG A 258 -13.25 44.53 25.25
N ARG A 259 -12.98 44.03 24.04
CA ARG A 259 -13.99 43.85 22.98
C ARG A 259 -15.07 42.86 23.40
N PHE A 260 -14.71 41.75 24.04
CA PHE A 260 -15.69 40.78 24.54
C PHE A 260 -16.60 41.42 25.61
N ARG A 261 -16.03 42.26 26.49
CA ARG A 261 -16.76 43.00 27.54
C ARG A 261 -17.60 44.18 27.01
N GLU A 262 -17.39 44.66 25.80
CA GLU A 262 -18.24 45.70 25.21
C GLU A 262 -19.67 45.20 24.96
N ASP A 263 -19.86 43.89 24.77
CA ASP A 263 -21.19 43.29 24.70
C ASP A 263 -21.87 43.34 26.09
N ARG A 264 -23.04 43.98 26.14
CA ARG A 264 -23.81 44.17 27.38
C ARG A 264 -24.22 42.84 28.03
N ARG A 265 -24.47 41.79 27.25
CA ARG A 265 -24.81 40.45 27.73
C ARG A 265 -23.61 39.85 28.46
N MET A 266 -22.45 39.89 27.83
CA MET A 266 -21.20 39.37 28.41
C MET A 266 -20.80 40.16 29.65
N ARG A 267 -20.89 41.50 29.61
CA ARG A 267 -20.57 42.35 30.77
C ARG A 267 -21.46 42.09 31.98
N SER A 268 -22.73 41.74 31.77
CA SER A 268 -23.67 41.51 32.87
C SER A 268 -23.31 40.31 33.74
N MET A 269 -22.52 39.37 33.22
CA MET A 269 -22.09 38.15 33.92
C MET A 269 -20.74 38.29 34.64
N GLU A 270 -20.12 39.47 34.63
CA GLU A 270 -18.73 39.67 35.11
C GLU A 270 -18.54 39.29 36.60
N LEU A 271 -19.60 39.37 37.41
CA LEU A 271 -19.57 38.96 38.81
C LEU A 271 -19.31 37.46 39.01
N LEU A 272 -19.58 36.61 38.02
CA LEU A 272 -19.28 35.17 38.08
C LEU A 272 -17.77 34.90 38.19
N LEU A 273 -16.93 35.83 37.70
CA LEU A 273 -15.48 35.73 37.76
C LEU A 273 -14.89 36.18 39.11
N GLN A 274 -15.72 36.70 40.02
CA GLN A 274 -15.31 37.21 41.34
C GLN A 274 -15.38 36.12 42.41
N GLU A 275 -14.59 35.06 42.26
CA GLU A 275 -14.52 33.99 43.26
C GLU A 275 -13.56 34.33 44.40
N ARG A 276 -14.05 34.23 45.65
CA ARG A 276 -13.22 34.43 46.84
C ARG A 276 -12.31 33.23 47.07
N ILE A 277 -11.09 33.51 47.53
CA ILE A 277 -10.17 32.49 48.04
C ILE A 277 -10.73 31.98 49.38
N PRO A 278 -10.99 30.67 49.57
CA PRO A 278 -11.51 30.14 50.83
C PRO A 278 -10.54 30.35 51.99
N SER A 279 -11.07 30.71 53.17
CA SER A 279 -10.31 30.94 54.41
C SER A 279 -10.08 29.68 55.24
N GLU A 280 -10.86 28.61 55.01
CA GLU A 280 -10.72 27.30 55.66
C GLU A 280 -10.60 26.23 54.57
N LEU A 281 -9.53 25.43 54.63
CA LEU A 281 -9.22 24.37 53.68
C LEU A 281 -9.66 23.01 54.26
N PRO A 282 -10.44 22.20 53.54
CA PRO A 282 -10.49 20.77 53.79
C PRO A 282 -9.13 20.16 53.43
N SER A 283 -8.60 19.29 54.29
CA SER A 283 -7.38 18.53 54.01
C SER A 283 -7.69 17.38 53.05
N GLU A 284 -7.77 17.64 51.75
CA GLU A 284 -7.63 16.56 50.77
C GLU A 284 -6.14 16.39 50.45
N ALA A 285 -5.52 15.44 51.15
CA ALA A 285 -4.18 14.96 50.88
C ALA A 285 -4.16 14.25 49.52
N PHE A 286 -3.72 14.93 48.47
CA PHE A 286 -3.25 14.25 47.28
C PHE A 286 -1.79 13.79 47.45
N ARG A 287 -1.58 12.54 47.05
CA ARG A 287 -0.45 11.68 47.42
C ARG A 287 0.87 12.14 46.80
N GLU A 288 1.84 12.47 47.65
CA GLU A 288 3.25 12.33 47.34
C GLU A 288 3.56 10.83 47.20
N ASP A 289 3.56 10.30 45.96
CA ASP A 289 4.40 9.18 45.50
C ASP A 289 3.94 8.73 44.11
N GLU A 290 4.34 9.46 43.07
CA GLU A 290 4.82 8.79 41.85
C GLU A 290 6.33 9.07 41.83
N SER A 291 7.08 8.24 42.57
CA SER A 291 8.51 8.12 42.34
C SER A 291 8.69 7.76 40.87
N LEU A 292 9.56 8.51 40.18
CA LEU A 292 10.01 8.22 38.82
C LEU A 292 10.56 6.79 38.82
N GLU A 293 9.72 5.81 38.49
CA GLU A 293 10.21 4.47 38.20
C GLU A 293 11.24 4.63 37.09
N SER A 294 12.45 4.17 37.38
CA SER A 294 13.57 4.16 36.47
C SER A 294 13.10 3.69 35.10
N ALA A 295 13.38 4.49 34.07
CA ALA A 295 13.10 4.18 32.67
C ALA A 295 13.24 2.68 32.41
N PRO A 296 12.22 2.01 31.81
CA PRO A 296 12.38 0.62 31.44
C PRO A 296 13.66 0.54 30.60
N ARG A 297 14.62 -0.27 31.07
CA ARG A 297 15.82 -0.57 30.28
C ARG A 297 15.35 -0.88 28.88
N ARG A 298 15.84 -0.14 27.87
CA ARG A 298 15.60 -0.41 26.44
C ARG A 298 15.59 -1.93 26.27
N ALA A 299 14.41 -2.49 26.05
CA ALA A 299 14.33 -3.89 25.69
C ALA A 299 15.16 -4.00 24.41
N VAL A 300 16.22 -4.81 24.46
CA VAL A 300 16.98 -5.13 23.27
C VAL A 300 15.97 -5.73 22.32
N VAL A 301 15.60 -4.98 21.28
CA VAL A 301 14.68 -5.46 20.25
C VAL A 301 15.38 -6.68 19.63
N PRO A 302 14.81 -7.89 19.75
CA PRO A 302 15.44 -9.08 19.22
C PRO A 302 15.73 -8.92 17.73
N ALA A 303 16.85 -9.46 17.27
CA ALA A 303 17.16 -9.42 15.85
C ALA A 303 16.02 -10.08 15.05
N PRO A 304 15.57 -9.48 13.93
CA PRO A 304 14.50 -10.03 13.12
C PRO A 304 14.81 -11.47 12.68
N HIS A 305 13.92 -12.41 13.01
CA HIS A 305 14.10 -13.82 12.67
C HIS A 305 13.89 -14.04 11.16
N ALA A 306 14.82 -14.74 10.51
CA ALA A 306 14.76 -15.09 9.10
C ALA A 306 14.04 -16.45 8.90
N TRP A 307 13.39 -16.65 7.75
CA TRP A 307 12.78 -17.93 7.41
C TRP A 307 12.91 -18.23 5.92
N VAL A 308 12.90 -19.52 5.59
CA VAL A 308 12.74 -19.98 4.20
C VAL A 308 11.24 -20.09 3.95
N PRO A 309 10.71 -19.56 2.83
CA PRO A 309 9.28 -19.63 2.52
C PRO A 309 8.79 -21.09 2.57
N PRO A 310 7.86 -21.42 3.48
CA PRO A 310 7.35 -22.77 3.61
C PRO A 310 6.48 -23.10 2.39
N THR A 311 6.40 -24.37 1.98
CA THR A 311 5.47 -24.83 0.94
C THR A 311 5.61 -24.18 -0.45
N ALA A 312 6.76 -23.56 -0.75
CA ALA A 312 7.08 -22.99 -2.06
C ALA A 312 6.94 -23.98 -3.24
N GLU A 313 6.99 -25.28 -2.98
CA GLU A 313 6.80 -26.33 -3.98
C GLU A 313 5.32 -26.58 -4.33
N VAL A 314 4.40 -26.11 -3.48
CA VAL A 314 2.96 -26.37 -3.54
C VAL A 314 2.23 -25.23 -4.23
N PHE A 315 2.49 -23.99 -3.80
CA PHE A 315 1.97 -22.76 -4.39
C PHE A 315 2.95 -21.59 -4.19
N PRO A 316 2.89 -20.53 -5.03
CA PRO A 316 3.78 -19.38 -4.90
C PRO A 316 3.66 -18.68 -3.54
N GLN A 317 4.80 -18.38 -2.94
CA GLN A 317 4.97 -17.70 -1.67
C GLN A 317 5.42 -16.27 -1.91
N VAL A 318 4.55 -15.31 -1.60
CA VAL A 318 4.81 -13.88 -1.77
C VAL A 318 5.21 -13.26 -0.44
N HIS A 319 6.31 -12.51 -0.46
CA HIS A 319 6.74 -11.66 0.63
C HIS A 319 6.35 -10.21 0.39
N LEU A 320 5.91 -9.54 1.46
CA LEU A 320 5.43 -8.17 1.40
C LEU A 320 6.38 -7.27 2.19
N LEU A 321 6.90 -6.24 1.54
CA LEU A 321 7.80 -5.26 2.11
C LEU A 321 7.24 -3.87 1.82
N GLY A 322 7.37 -2.96 2.78
CA GLY A 322 6.87 -1.60 2.58
C GLY A 322 6.98 -0.75 3.83
N ASN A 323 6.84 0.56 3.64
CA ASN A 323 6.95 1.57 4.69
C ASN A 323 5.60 2.25 5.01
N GLY A 324 4.52 1.86 4.34
CA GLY A 324 3.18 2.46 4.41
C GLY A 324 2.81 3.23 3.14
N ARG A 325 3.79 3.86 2.49
CA ARG A 325 3.62 4.64 1.25
C ARG A 325 4.10 3.87 0.03
N LEU A 326 5.32 3.33 0.09
CA LEU A 326 5.90 2.44 -0.91
C LEU A 326 5.76 0.98 -0.46
N ALA A 327 5.35 0.10 -1.36
CA ALA A 327 5.26 -1.34 -1.13
C ALA A 327 5.85 -2.11 -2.31
N THR A 328 6.70 -3.11 -2.02
CA THR A 328 7.20 -4.09 -2.98
C THR A 328 6.73 -5.47 -2.56
N TRP A 329 6.12 -6.20 -3.49
CA TRP A 329 5.74 -7.59 -3.28
C TRP A 329 6.61 -8.44 -4.17
N ILE A 330 7.19 -9.50 -3.61
CA ILE A 330 8.11 -10.36 -4.34
C ILE A 330 7.86 -11.83 -3.98
N SER A 331 7.65 -12.66 -5.00
CA SER A 331 7.51 -14.11 -4.87
C SER A 331 8.87 -14.77 -4.62
N GLU A 332 8.84 -16.01 -4.16
CA GLU A 332 10.02 -16.86 -4.07
C GLU A 332 10.65 -17.18 -5.45
N ALA A 333 9.92 -16.95 -6.54
CA ALA A 333 10.45 -17.05 -7.89
C ALA A 333 11.14 -15.77 -8.38
N GLY A 334 10.94 -14.65 -7.67
CA GLY A 334 11.43 -13.32 -8.05
C GLY A 334 10.41 -12.46 -8.81
N GLY A 335 9.20 -12.96 -9.09
CA GLY A 335 8.10 -12.18 -9.67
C GLY A 335 7.49 -11.24 -8.65
N GLY A 336 6.84 -10.17 -9.08
CA GLY A 336 6.41 -9.13 -8.14
C GLY A 336 6.01 -7.79 -8.74
N GLY A 337 5.58 -6.88 -7.88
CA GLY A 337 5.13 -5.54 -8.25
C GLY A 337 5.57 -4.49 -7.24
N LEU A 338 5.52 -3.22 -7.65
CA LEU A 338 5.87 -2.06 -6.84
C LEU A 338 4.74 -1.03 -6.89
N TRP A 339 4.34 -0.50 -5.73
CA TRP A 339 3.28 0.49 -5.60
C TRP A 339 3.69 1.67 -4.71
N TRP A 340 3.24 2.87 -5.06
CA TRP A 340 3.42 4.08 -4.27
C TRP A 340 2.07 4.78 -4.07
N HIS A 341 1.66 4.99 -2.82
CA HIS A 341 0.32 5.49 -2.45
C HIS A 341 -0.81 4.81 -3.24
N ARG A 342 -0.73 3.48 -3.37
CA ARG A 342 -1.68 2.62 -4.11
C ARG A 342 -1.66 2.78 -5.64
N GLN A 343 -0.81 3.63 -6.20
CA GLN A 343 -0.55 3.68 -7.64
C GLN A 343 0.51 2.62 -7.98
N ALA A 344 0.25 1.82 -9.02
CA ALA A 344 1.22 0.86 -9.53
C ALA A 344 2.37 1.62 -10.20
N LEU A 345 3.59 1.38 -9.75
CA LEU A 345 4.80 1.87 -10.40
C LEU A 345 5.24 0.89 -11.49
N THR A 346 5.18 -0.40 -11.19
CA THR A 346 5.45 -1.47 -12.13
C THR A 346 4.22 -2.34 -12.36
N ARG A 347 4.12 -2.96 -13.55
CA ARG A 347 3.01 -3.86 -13.86
C ARG A 347 3.13 -5.15 -13.08
N TRP A 348 2.03 -5.58 -12.47
CA TRP A 348 1.93 -6.89 -11.86
C TRP A 348 0.48 -7.35 -11.76
N LEU A 349 0.26 -8.65 -11.94
CA LEU A 349 -1.03 -9.32 -11.76
C LEU A 349 -0.78 -10.61 -10.97
N PRO A 350 -1.69 -11.01 -10.07
CA PRO A 350 -1.50 -12.18 -9.22
C PRO A 350 -1.74 -13.50 -9.97
N ASP A 351 -0.89 -13.83 -10.95
CA ASP A 351 -0.93 -15.09 -11.70
C ASP A 351 -0.05 -16.15 -11.05
N ALA A 352 -0.68 -17.06 -10.31
CA ALA A 352 -0.01 -18.13 -9.59
C ALA A 352 0.61 -19.21 -10.50
N THR A 353 0.23 -19.24 -11.78
CA THR A 353 0.67 -20.27 -12.73
C THR A 353 1.96 -19.85 -13.43
N ARG A 354 2.02 -18.60 -13.90
CA ARG A 354 3.15 -18.10 -14.69
C ARG A 354 4.14 -17.27 -13.88
N ASP A 355 3.66 -16.48 -12.92
CA ASP A 355 4.47 -15.53 -12.15
C ASP A 355 5.47 -14.72 -13.02
N HIS A 356 4.94 -14.14 -14.09
CA HIS A 356 5.73 -13.61 -15.22
C HIS A 356 5.79 -12.08 -15.27
N HIS A 357 5.34 -11.40 -14.21
CA HIS A 357 5.50 -9.95 -14.03
C HIS A 357 6.45 -9.68 -12.87
N GLY A 358 7.33 -8.69 -13.01
CA GLY A 358 8.41 -8.47 -12.06
C GLY A 358 9.36 -7.36 -12.46
N LEU A 359 10.26 -7.04 -11.54
CA LEU A 359 11.49 -6.29 -11.82
C LEU A 359 12.63 -7.29 -11.89
N TRP A 360 13.01 -7.65 -13.11
CA TRP A 360 13.94 -8.73 -13.42
C TRP A 360 15.38 -8.25 -13.41
N ILE A 361 16.29 -9.18 -13.08
CA ILE A 361 17.72 -9.01 -13.27
C ILE A 361 18.21 -10.22 -14.05
N TYR A 362 18.42 -10.03 -15.35
CA TYR A 362 19.00 -11.03 -16.24
C TYR A 362 20.51 -11.04 -16.09
N VAL A 363 21.08 -12.23 -16.22
CA VAL A 363 22.51 -12.48 -16.26
C VAL A 363 22.81 -13.21 -17.54
N ARG A 364 23.75 -12.68 -18.31
CA ARG A 364 24.30 -13.34 -19.49
C ARG A 364 25.79 -13.54 -19.30
N ASP A 365 26.24 -14.76 -19.54
CA ASP A 365 27.67 -15.07 -19.66
C ASP A 365 28.10 -14.83 -21.12
N GLU A 366 29.04 -13.91 -21.32
CA GLU A 366 29.51 -13.54 -22.66
C GLU A 366 30.34 -14.67 -23.31
N ASP A 367 30.98 -15.52 -22.51
CA ASP A 367 31.84 -16.59 -23.02
C ASP A 367 31.01 -17.78 -23.53
N SER A 368 29.95 -18.13 -22.81
CA SER A 368 29.09 -19.29 -23.13
C SER A 368 27.81 -18.92 -23.88
N GLY A 369 27.39 -17.66 -23.82
CA GLY A 369 26.11 -17.18 -24.37
C GLY A 369 24.89 -17.60 -23.56
N LEU A 370 25.08 -18.24 -22.40
CA LEU A 370 23.99 -18.68 -21.51
C LEU A 370 23.32 -17.47 -20.86
N VAL A 371 21.99 -17.56 -20.68
CA VAL A 371 21.16 -16.51 -20.08
C VAL A 371 20.32 -17.12 -18.96
N TRP A 372 20.37 -16.51 -17.79
CA TRP A 372 19.52 -16.83 -16.65
C TRP A 372 19.07 -15.57 -15.93
N SER A 373 18.27 -15.72 -14.87
CA SER A 373 17.84 -14.62 -14.00
C SER A 373 18.41 -14.86 -12.60
N VAL A 374 18.60 -13.80 -11.83
CA VAL A 374 18.97 -13.91 -10.42
C VAL A 374 17.88 -14.63 -9.62
N GLY A 375 16.61 -14.41 -9.97
CA GLY A 375 15.48 -15.25 -9.54
C GLY A 375 15.24 -16.45 -10.46
N ARG A 376 14.23 -17.27 -10.18
CA ARG A 376 13.79 -18.34 -11.10
C ARG A 376 13.12 -17.76 -12.34
N GLN A 377 12.26 -16.77 -12.14
CA GLN A 377 11.58 -16.04 -13.21
C GLN A 377 12.43 -14.85 -13.67
N PRO A 378 12.27 -14.40 -14.92
CA PRO A 378 11.30 -14.87 -15.92
C PRO A 378 11.86 -15.98 -16.83
N THR A 379 13.16 -16.31 -16.75
CA THR A 379 13.80 -17.29 -17.65
C THR A 379 13.35 -18.73 -17.40
N GLY A 380 12.93 -19.05 -16.18
CA GLY A 380 12.52 -20.40 -15.78
C GLY A 380 13.69 -21.40 -15.69
N VAL A 381 14.94 -20.94 -15.85
CA VAL A 381 16.14 -21.78 -15.76
C VAL A 381 16.30 -22.24 -14.32
N LEU A 382 16.26 -23.55 -14.11
CA LEU A 382 16.52 -24.17 -12.81
C LEU A 382 17.99 -23.99 -12.44
N SER A 383 18.24 -23.61 -11.19
CA SER A 383 19.58 -23.40 -10.67
C SER A 383 20.25 -24.72 -10.27
N GLU A 384 21.59 -24.77 -10.31
CA GLU A 384 22.35 -25.87 -9.70
C GLU A 384 22.18 -25.87 -8.18
N ASP A 385 22.24 -24.68 -7.57
CA ASP A 385 21.94 -24.43 -6.16
C ASP A 385 21.21 -23.09 -6.04
N ALA A 386 20.03 -23.06 -5.41
CA ALA A 386 19.28 -21.83 -5.17
C ALA A 386 18.53 -21.89 -3.84
N ARG A 387 18.55 -20.76 -3.14
CA ARG A 387 17.88 -20.59 -1.85
C ARG A 387 17.29 -19.21 -1.75
N VAL A 388 16.04 -19.14 -1.28
CA VAL A 388 15.37 -17.88 -0.92
C VAL A 388 15.18 -17.81 0.58
N VAL A 389 15.48 -16.65 1.16
CA VAL A 389 15.32 -16.39 2.59
C VAL A 389 14.58 -15.08 2.76
N PHE A 390 13.50 -15.09 3.54
CA PHE A 390 12.76 -13.90 3.90
C PHE A 390 13.11 -13.47 5.32
N HIS A 391 13.14 -12.17 5.51
CA HIS A 391 13.25 -11.46 6.76
C HIS A 391 12.08 -10.47 6.85
N PRO A 392 11.70 -9.97 8.03
CA PRO A 392 10.62 -8.98 8.16
C PRO A 392 10.80 -7.68 7.35
N HIS A 393 12.04 -7.37 6.93
CA HIS A 393 12.44 -6.14 6.26
C HIS A 393 13.10 -6.37 4.88
N LEU A 394 13.30 -7.63 4.47
CA LEU A 394 14.23 -8.00 3.40
C LEU A 394 13.86 -9.36 2.78
N ALA A 395 13.99 -9.49 1.46
CA ALA A 395 14.03 -10.78 0.77
C ALA A 395 15.41 -11.03 0.16
N GLU A 396 16.00 -12.19 0.43
CA GLU A 396 17.29 -12.62 -0.10
C GLU A 396 17.13 -13.77 -1.09
N PHE A 397 17.79 -13.63 -2.24
CA PHE A 397 17.93 -14.66 -3.26
C PHE A 397 19.39 -15.04 -3.37
N HIS A 398 19.69 -16.31 -3.16
CA HIS A 398 21.01 -16.89 -3.32
C HIS A 398 20.95 -17.89 -4.46
N ARG A 399 21.89 -17.78 -5.40
CA ARG A 399 21.90 -18.60 -6.60
C ARG A 399 23.34 -18.90 -7.02
N ARG A 400 23.62 -20.13 -7.41
CA ARG A 400 24.89 -20.55 -8.00
C ARG A 400 24.66 -21.30 -9.29
N ASP A 401 25.30 -20.85 -10.36
CA ASP A 401 25.27 -21.50 -11.66
C ASP A 401 26.62 -21.35 -12.36
N HIS A 402 27.12 -22.42 -12.98
CA HIS A 402 28.26 -22.34 -13.89
C HIS A 402 29.51 -21.66 -13.27
N GLY A 403 29.75 -21.88 -11.98
CA GLY A 403 30.85 -21.28 -11.23
C GLY A 403 30.69 -19.78 -10.95
N ILE A 404 29.47 -19.24 -11.00
CA ILE A 404 29.13 -17.88 -10.60
C ILE A 404 28.16 -17.93 -9.42
N GLY A 405 28.53 -17.33 -8.29
CA GLY A 405 27.66 -17.12 -7.14
C GLY A 405 27.02 -15.74 -7.17
N ILE A 406 25.70 -15.66 -7.03
CA ILE A 406 24.95 -14.40 -7.01
C ILE A 406 24.07 -14.35 -5.77
N ARG A 407 24.13 -13.21 -5.06
CA ARG A 407 23.19 -12.85 -4.00
C ARG A 407 22.46 -11.57 -4.37
N MET A 408 21.13 -11.57 -4.27
CA MET A 408 20.31 -10.37 -4.38
C MET A 408 19.54 -10.14 -3.09
N GLU A 409 19.61 -8.92 -2.56
CA GLU A 409 18.87 -8.47 -1.39
C GLU A 409 17.88 -7.40 -1.85
N VAL A 410 16.58 -7.61 -1.54
CA VAL A 410 15.49 -6.70 -1.90
C VAL A 410 14.88 -6.13 -0.62
N GLY A 411 14.82 -4.82 -0.50
CA GLY A 411 14.31 -4.12 0.68
C GLY A 411 13.66 -2.77 0.36
N VAL A 412 12.82 -2.28 1.25
CA VAL A 412 12.23 -0.92 1.19
C VAL A 412 12.72 -0.14 2.39
N THR A 413 13.14 1.11 2.17
CA THR A 413 13.65 1.94 3.27
C THR A 413 12.50 2.40 4.18
N ALA A 414 12.76 2.52 5.48
CA ALA A 414 11.72 2.84 6.46
C ALA A 414 11.24 4.30 6.38
N GLY A 415 12.13 5.23 6.08
CA GLY A 415 11.85 6.67 6.10
C GLY A 415 11.43 7.25 4.75
N ASP A 416 11.92 6.69 3.66
CA ASP A 416 11.83 7.25 2.32
C ASP A 416 11.26 6.25 1.31
N ASP A 417 10.83 6.72 0.15
CA ASP A 417 10.15 5.89 -0.85
C ASP A 417 11.15 5.34 -1.87
N VAL A 418 12.03 4.45 -1.37
CA VAL A 418 13.11 3.80 -2.13
C VAL A 418 13.05 2.29 -1.96
N GLU A 419 12.99 1.57 -3.08
CA GLU A 419 13.27 0.13 -3.16
C GLU A 419 14.74 -0.09 -3.54
N ILE A 420 15.41 -0.96 -2.78
CA ILE A 420 16.81 -1.32 -2.98
C ILE A 420 16.85 -2.77 -3.49
N ARG A 421 17.52 -3.00 -4.62
CA ARG A 421 17.96 -4.32 -5.08
C ARG A 421 19.47 -4.36 -5.12
N ARG A 422 20.09 -4.84 -4.04
CA ARG A 422 21.55 -4.96 -3.95
C ARG A 422 21.99 -6.31 -4.49
N ILE A 423 22.96 -6.30 -5.39
CA ILE A 423 23.49 -7.50 -6.04
C ILE A 423 24.95 -7.67 -5.67
N THR A 424 25.30 -8.88 -5.25
CA THR A 424 26.67 -9.32 -5.06
C THR A 424 26.94 -10.46 -6.03
N VAL A 425 27.98 -10.34 -6.84
CA VAL A 425 28.42 -11.36 -7.80
C VAL A 425 29.81 -11.83 -7.42
N VAL A 426 30.02 -13.14 -7.40
CA VAL A 426 31.30 -13.80 -7.11
C VAL A 426 31.65 -14.75 -8.24
N ASN A 427 32.84 -14.61 -8.80
CA ASN A 427 33.39 -15.59 -9.72
C ASN A 427 34.03 -16.74 -8.92
N GLU A 428 33.30 -17.83 -8.73
CA GLU A 428 33.78 -19.01 -8.00
C GLU A 428 34.69 -19.91 -8.87
N SER A 429 34.93 -19.56 -10.14
CA SER A 429 35.81 -20.30 -11.04
C SER A 429 37.29 -19.87 -10.94
N ASP A 430 38.16 -20.57 -11.68
CA ASP A 430 39.61 -20.36 -11.74
C ASP A 430 40.05 -19.52 -12.96
N ARG A 431 39.10 -18.99 -13.73
CA ARG A 431 39.34 -18.18 -14.93
C ARG A 431 38.62 -16.85 -14.85
N LEU A 432 39.10 -15.86 -15.62
CA LEU A 432 38.40 -14.60 -15.85
C LEU A 432 37.01 -14.87 -16.42
N ARG A 433 35.99 -14.15 -15.95
CA ARG A 433 34.61 -14.24 -16.44
C ARG A 433 34.07 -12.87 -16.84
N THR A 434 33.43 -12.82 -18.00
CA THR A 434 32.74 -11.61 -18.46
C THR A 434 31.24 -11.82 -18.41
N LEU A 435 30.55 -11.05 -17.57
CA LEU A 435 29.11 -11.13 -17.40
C LEU A 435 28.44 -9.82 -17.83
N ARG A 436 27.25 -9.94 -18.39
CA ARG A 436 26.36 -8.81 -18.66
C ARG A 436 25.12 -8.95 -17.82
N LEU A 437 24.85 -7.96 -16.99
CA LEU A 437 23.66 -7.90 -16.15
C LEU A 437 22.71 -6.87 -16.73
N THR A 438 21.42 -7.17 -16.73
CA THR A 438 20.39 -6.29 -17.33
C THR A 438 19.16 -6.28 -16.43
N SER A 439 18.82 -5.11 -15.87
CA SER A 439 17.55 -4.93 -15.17
C SER A 439 16.41 -4.75 -16.18
N CYS A 440 15.19 -5.14 -15.82
CA CYS A 440 14.00 -4.82 -16.63
C CYS A 440 12.73 -4.84 -15.78
N GLY A 441 11.96 -3.76 -15.82
CA GLY A 441 10.60 -3.71 -15.29
C GLY A 441 9.65 -2.97 -16.21
N GLU A 442 8.38 -3.38 -16.26
CA GLU A 442 7.35 -2.69 -17.05
C GLU A 442 6.73 -1.54 -16.25
N VAL A 443 6.73 -0.32 -16.80
CA VAL A 443 6.34 0.90 -16.08
C VAL A 443 4.85 1.20 -16.27
N VAL A 444 4.15 1.62 -15.20
CA VAL A 444 2.69 1.90 -15.21
C VAL A 444 2.34 3.34 -14.81
N LEU A 445 2.73 3.76 -13.59
CA LEU A 445 2.45 5.08 -12.99
C LEU A 445 0.96 5.46 -12.91
N ALA A 446 0.08 4.48 -12.68
CA ALA A 446 -1.37 4.66 -12.65
C ALA A 446 -2.01 3.76 -11.58
N SER A 447 -3.32 3.90 -11.34
CA SER A 447 -4.01 2.92 -10.48
C SER A 447 -3.98 1.53 -11.13
N PRO A 448 -3.83 0.42 -10.37
CA PRO A 448 -3.79 -0.93 -10.94
C PRO A 448 -4.99 -1.26 -11.83
N LEU A 449 -6.20 -0.87 -11.40
CA LEU A 449 -7.44 -1.11 -12.15
C LEU A 449 -7.50 -0.33 -13.48
N GLU A 450 -6.90 0.87 -13.55
CA GLU A 450 -6.82 1.62 -14.81
C GLU A 450 -5.92 0.91 -15.81
N ASP A 451 -4.77 0.39 -15.35
CA ASP A 451 -3.86 -0.37 -16.19
C ASP A 451 -4.51 -1.67 -16.67
N GLU A 452 -5.10 -2.45 -15.76
CA GLU A 452 -5.69 -3.76 -16.09
C GLU A 452 -6.86 -3.65 -17.07
N ARG A 453 -7.72 -2.64 -16.92
CA ARG A 453 -8.87 -2.43 -17.83
C ARG A 453 -8.45 -2.13 -19.25
N HIS A 454 -7.38 -1.34 -19.44
CA HIS A 454 -6.96 -0.93 -20.77
C HIS A 454 -5.44 -0.68 -20.87
N PRO A 455 -4.60 -1.73 -20.78
CA PRO A 455 -3.14 -1.57 -20.65
C PRO A 455 -2.55 -0.77 -21.81
N ALA A 456 -2.91 -1.12 -23.06
CA ALA A 456 -2.43 -0.45 -24.26
C ALA A 456 -2.74 1.07 -24.30
N PHE A 457 -3.82 1.51 -23.65
CA PHE A 457 -4.16 2.93 -23.56
C PHE A 457 -3.46 3.60 -22.38
N SER A 458 -3.38 2.92 -21.24
CA SER A 458 -2.70 3.43 -20.03
C SER A 458 -1.23 3.79 -20.31
N LYS A 459 -0.52 2.96 -21.07
CA LYS A 459 0.90 3.12 -21.41
C LYS A 459 1.20 4.35 -22.29
N LEU A 460 0.26 4.81 -23.11
CA LEU A 460 0.43 5.98 -23.99
C LEU A 460 0.78 7.27 -23.22
N PHE A 461 0.47 7.30 -21.92
CA PHE A 461 0.65 8.45 -21.06
C PHE A 461 1.93 8.40 -20.24
N VAL A 462 2.83 7.43 -20.46
CA VAL A 462 4.11 7.35 -19.76
C VAL A 462 5.25 7.78 -20.70
N GLY A 463 6.08 8.70 -20.24
CA GLY A 463 7.25 9.20 -20.95
C GLY A 463 8.52 8.97 -20.15
N SER A 464 9.61 8.64 -20.84
CA SER A 464 10.92 8.38 -20.26
C SER A 464 11.96 9.45 -20.61
N GLU A 465 12.94 9.63 -19.73
CA GLU A 465 14.11 10.49 -19.91
C GLU A 465 15.34 9.75 -19.38
N HIS A 466 16.42 9.69 -20.16
CA HIS A 466 17.70 9.18 -19.67
C HIS A 466 18.46 10.30 -18.93
N MET A 467 18.97 9.96 -17.75
CA MET A 467 19.67 10.86 -16.83
C MET A 467 21.12 10.39 -16.65
N PRO A 468 22.05 10.70 -17.58
CA PRO A 468 23.43 10.22 -17.51
C PRO A 468 24.15 10.60 -16.21
N GLY A 469 23.91 11.82 -15.70
CA GLY A 469 24.55 12.28 -14.46
C GLY A 469 24.06 11.58 -13.19
N LEU A 470 23.00 10.77 -13.29
CA LEU A 470 22.41 10.01 -12.18
C LEU A 470 22.42 8.50 -12.44
N ASP A 471 23.08 8.04 -13.51
CA ASP A 471 23.11 6.64 -13.94
C ASP A 471 21.71 5.99 -13.91
N GLY A 472 20.72 6.65 -14.52
CA GLY A 472 19.34 6.21 -14.39
C GLY A 472 18.36 6.70 -15.46
N LEU A 473 17.15 6.14 -15.37
CA LEU A 473 16.01 6.41 -16.25
C LEU A 473 14.85 6.99 -15.42
N LEU A 474 14.43 8.20 -15.76
CA LEU A 474 13.31 8.90 -15.15
C LEU A 474 12.04 8.66 -15.96
N PHE A 475 10.94 8.38 -15.29
CA PHE A 475 9.63 8.20 -15.90
C PHE A 475 8.61 9.15 -15.29
N THR A 476 7.78 9.73 -16.14
CA THR A 476 6.68 10.61 -15.75
C THR A 476 5.41 10.23 -16.50
N ARG A 477 4.26 10.57 -15.91
CA ARG A 477 2.97 10.38 -16.56
C ARG A 477 2.36 11.72 -16.99
N ARG A 478 1.88 11.80 -18.22
CA ARG A 478 1.07 12.94 -18.69
C ARG A 478 -0.28 12.93 -17.98
N LEU A 479 -0.54 13.98 -17.19
CA LEU A 479 -1.79 14.14 -16.46
C LEU A 479 -2.97 14.33 -17.43
N ARG A 480 -4.11 13.71 -17.11
CA ARG A 480 -5.38 13.92 -17.83
C ARG A 480 -6.16 15.09 -17.25
N ASN A 481 -6.14 15.25 -15.92
CA ASN A 481 -6.70 16.39 -15.22
C ASN A 481 -5.57 17.19 -14.56
N PRO A 482 -5.52 18.53 -14.70
CA PRO A 482 -4.49 19.37 -14.05
C PRO A 482 -4.42 19.27 -12.53
N ARG A 483 -5.45 18.72 -11.87
CA ARG A 483 -5.46 18.48 -10.42
C ARG A 483 -4.85 17.13 -10.02
N ASP A 484 -4.71 16.21 -10.96
CA ASP A 484 -4.13 14.91 -10.68
C ASP A 484 -2.64 15.08 -10.34
N ARG A 485 -2.15 14.27 -9.43
CA ARG A 485 -0.71 14.12 -9.18
C ARG A 485 -0.34 12.69 -9.54
N ALA A 486 0.61 12.54 -10.45
CA ALA A 486 1.16 11.25 -10.83
C ALA A 486 2.53 11.05 -10.17
N PRO A 487 2.94 9.80 -9.92
CA PRO A 487 4.27 9.54 -9.40
C PRO A 487 5.31 9.96 -10.44
N VAL A 488 6.43 10.46 -9.94
CA VAL A 488 7.70 10.49 -10.68
C VAL A 488 8.51 9.28 -10.22
N LEU A 489 8.98 8.48 -11.17
CA LEU A 489 9.74 7.26 -10.92
C LEU A 489 11.15 7.40 -11.47
N LEU A 490 12.16 6.98 -10.71
CA LEU A 490 13.54 6.86 -11.19
C LEU A 490 14.04 5.44 -10.93
N HIS A 491 14.57 4.79 -11.96
CA HIS A 491 15.32 3.55 -11.84
C HIS A 491 16.79 3.82 -12.15
N ARG A 492 17.70 3.54 -11.21
CA ARG A 492 19.13 3.89 -11.36
C ARG A 492 20.08 2.83 -10.83
N LEU A 493 21.32 2.89 -11.30
CA LEU A 493 22.46 2.14 -10.75
C LEU A 493 23.16 2.95 -9.64
N VAL A 494 23.64 2.24 -8.62
CA VAL A 494 24.53 2.74 -7.57
C VAL A 494 25.68 1.75 -7.37
N SER A 495 26.92 2.23 -7.44
CA SER A 495 28.13 1.47 -7.24
C SER A 495 29.22 2.37 -6.67
N ASP A 496 29.99 1.87 -5.70
CA ASP A 496 31.19 2.55 -5.20
C ASP A 496 32.46 2.07 -5.94
N GLU A 497 32.31 1.15 -6.89
CA GLU A 497 33.42 0.49 -7.57
C GLU A 497 33.83 1.19 -8.87
N VAL A 498 35.14 1.29 -9.08
CA VAL A 498 35.70 1.86 -10.31
C VAL A 498 35.47 0.92 -11.49
N GLY A 499 34.95 1.47 -12.59
CA GLY A 499 34.77 0.76 -13.87
C GLY A 499 33.44 0.01 -14.00
N LEU A 500 32.49 0.22 -13.08
CA LEU A 500 31.17 -0.39 -13.11
C LEU A 500 30.12 0.66 -13.49
N ASP A 501 30.05 0.93 -14.79
CA ASP A 501 29.15 1.92 -15.39
C ASP A 501 28.03 1.25 -16.22
N ILE A 502 26.98 2.00 -16.50
CA ILE A 502 25.92 1.57 -17.42
C ILE A 502 26.50 1.50 -18.84
N THR A 503 26.42 0.32 -19.45
CA THR A 503 26.85 0.08 -20.84
C THR A 503 25.73 0.28 -21.85
N GLY A 504 24.47 0.26 -21.41
CA GLY A 504 23.31 0.51 -22.26
C GLY A 504 22.02 0.64 -21.45
N PHE A 505 20.98 1.18 -22.08
CA PHE A 505 19.66 1.31 -21.48
C PHE A 505 18.56 1.14 -22.54
N GLU A 506 17.35 0.80 -22.11
CA GLU A 506 16.18 0.70 -23.00
C GLU A 506 14.92 1.17 -22.29
N THR A 507 14.05 1.86 -23.04
CA THR A 507 12.73 2.29 -22.56
C THR A 507 11.56 1.90 -23.45
N ASP A 508 11.81 1.20 -24.56
CA ASP A 508 10.80 0.60 -25.43
C ASP A 508 10.78 -0.93 -25.26
N ARG A 509 9.63 -1.48 -24.83
CA ARG A 509 9.48 -2.93 -24.66
C ARG A 509 9.61 -3.68 -25.98
N LEU A 510 9.24 -3.07 -27.11
CA LEU A 510 9.41 -3.69 -28.43
C LEU A 510 10.88 -3.88 -28.76
N ALA A 511 11.72 -2.88 -28.49
CA ALA A 511 13.17 -2.98 -28.66
C ALA A 511 13.82 -3.95 -27.65
N PHE A 512 13.27 -4.04 -26.43
CA PHE A 512 13.78 -4.94 -25.39
C PHE A 512 13.42 -6.42 -25.65
N LEU A 513 12.15 -6.75 -25.88
CA LEU A 513 11.71 -8.14 -26.09
C LEU A 513 11.93 -8.60 -27.54
N GLY A 514 11.75 -7.70 -28.51
CA GLY A 514 11.52 -8.04 -29.91
C GLY A 514 10.04 -8.34 -30.20
N ARG A 515 9.62 -8.17 -31.46
CA ARG A 515 8.27 -8.56 -31.91
C ARG A 515 8.12 -10.09 -31.79
N ASN A 516 7.02 -10.52 -31.17
CA ASN A 516 6.76 -11.92 -30.80
C ASN A 516 7.82 -12.50 -29.83
N GLY A 517 8.56 -11.64 -29.11
CA GLY A 517 9.61 -12.03 -28.19
C GLY A 517 9.10 -12.64 -26.89
N ASP A 518 9.90 -13.52 -26.29
CA ASP A 518 9.62 -14.18 -25.01
C ASP A 518 10.49 -13.53 -23.89
N PRO A 519 9.90 -13.06 -22.78
CA PRO A 519 10.67 -12.55 -21.64
C PRO A 519 11.65 -13.60 -21.05
N ARG A 520 11.53 -14.89 -21.38
CA ARG A 520 12.53 -15.90 -21.01
C ARG A 520 13.87 -15.71 -21.69
N ARG A 521 13.90 -15.10 -22.87
CA ARG A 521 15.11 -14.85 -23.65
C ARG A 521 14.93 -13.56 -24.48
N PRO A 522 14.91 -12.40 -23.81
CA PRO A 522 14.61 -11.14 -24.46
C PRO A 522 15.75 -10.70 -25.38
N TRP A 523 15.41 -10.14 -26.54
CA TRP A 523 16.36 -9.71 -27.56
C TRP A 523 17.39 -8.71 -27.02
N GLY A 524 16.98 -7.75 -26.20
CA GLY A 524 17.86 -6.73 -25.63
C GLY A 524 18.95 -7.27 -24.68
N VAL A 525 18.73 -8.45 -24.09
CA VAL A 525 19.75 -9.13 -23.27
C VAL A 525 20.76 -9.85 -24.16
N THR A 526 20.33 -10.41 -25.30
CA THR A 526 21.19 -11.18 -26.22
C THR A 526 21.88 -10.34 -27.29
N GLU A 527 21.31 -9.23 -27.72
CA GLU A 527 21.88 -8.40 -28.80
C GLU A 527 22.36 -7.04 -28.29
N GLY A 528 21.89 -6.62 -27.10
CA GLY A 528 22.21 -5.32 -26.50
C GLY A 528 21.03 -4.34 -26.56
N LEU A 529 21.14 -3.25 -25.81
CA LEU A 529 20.08 -2.23 -25.68
C LEU A 529 20.28 -1.09 -26.67
N SER A 530 19.19 -0.57 -27.23
CA SER A 530 19.26 0.39 -28.35
C SER A 530 19.24 1.86 -27.92
N GLY A 531 18.90 2.14 -26.66
CA GLY A 531 18.93 3.50 -26.10
C GLY A 531 17.72 4.36 -26.44
N THR A 532 16.54 3.78 -26.67
CA THR A 532 15.34 4.59 -26.93
C THR A 532 14.86 5.34 -25.68
N VAL A 533 14.31 6.56 -25.88
CA VAL A 533 13.74 7.42 -24.82
C VAL A 533 12.51 8.17 -25.32
N GLY A 534 11.70 8.68 -24.40
CA GLY A 534 10.53 9.50 -24.66
C GLY A 534 9.23 8.72 -24.56
N TRP A 535 8.32 8.96 -25.51
CA TRP A 535 6.97 8.36 -25.52
C TRP A 535 6.95 7.11 -26.40
N THR A 536 7.49 6.01 -25.87
CA THR A 536 7.68 4.74 -26.60
C THR A 536 6.41 3.91 -26.77
N LEU A 537 5.27 4.36 -26.23
CA LEU A 537 3.95 3.70 -26.21
C LEU A 537 3.87 2.41 -25.38
N ASP A 538 5.00 1.72 -25.15
CA ASP A 538 5.11 0.54 -24.31
C ASP A 538 6.37 0.60 -23.43
N PRO A 539 6.32 1.34 -22.31
CA PRO A 539 7.50 1.70 -21.54
C PRO A 539 8.05 0.52 -20.71
N VAL A 540 9.36 0.34 -20.78
CA VAL A 540 10.15 -0.46 -19.83
C VAL A 540 11.21 0.40 -19.16
N MET A 541 11.70 -0.03 -18.01
CA MET A 541 12.90 0.51 -17.40
C MET A 541 13.97 -0.57 -17.42
N SER A 542 14.97 -0.41 -18.27
CA SER A 542 16.06 -1.38 -18.41
C SER A 542 17.42 -0.69 -18.42
N LEU A 543 18.29 -1.13 -17.52
CA LEU A 543 19.70 -0.73 -17.45
C LEU A 543 20.58 -1.96 -17.62
N GLN A 544 21.63 -1.82 -18.41
CA GLN A 544 22.60 -2.87 -18.69
C GLN A 544 23.99 -2.43 -18.25
N LEU A 545 24.73 -3.35 -17.64
CA LEU A 545 26.12 -3.17 -17.25
C LEU A 545 26.93 -4.41 -17.60
N ARG A 546 28.24 -4.24 -17.72
CA ARG A 546 29.20 -5.32 -17.98
C ARG A 546 30.15 -5.45 -16.80
N LEU A 547 30.38 -6.68 -16.37
CA LEU A 547 31.30 -7.04 -15.29
C LEU A 547 32.40 -7.93 -15.85
N GLU A 548 33.65 -7.60 -15.54
CA GLU A 548 34.80 -8.47 -15.73
C GLU A 548 35.28 -8.88 -14.33
N LEU A 549 35.31 -10.19 -14.07
CA LEU A 549 35.56 -10.77 -12.76
C LEU A 549 36.77 -11.69 -12.83
N GLU A 550 37.86 -11.34 -12.15
CA GLU A 550 39.01 -12.21 -11.92
C GLU A 550 38.60 -13.44 -11.11
N PRO A 551 39.39 -14.53 -11.14
CA PRO A 551 39.13 -15.70 -10.31
C PRO A 551 38.95 -15.34 -8.84
N GLN A 552 37.87 -15.80 -8.21
CA GLN A 552 37.48 -15.52 -6.82
C GLN A 552 37.17 -14.04 -6.51
N GLU A 553 37.12 -13.16 -7.51
CA GLU A 553 36.74 -11.78 -7.32
C GLU A 553 35.26 -11.65 -6.97
N LYS A 554 34.96 -10.74 -6.05
CA LYS A 554 33.62 -10.35 -5.64
C LYS A 554 33.39 -8.88 -6.02
N ARG A 555 32.24 -8.62 -6.64
CA ARG A 555 31.77 -7.28 -7.02
C ARG A 555 30.38 -7.02 -6.45
N GLN A 556 30.11 -5.79 -6.03
CA GLN A 556 28.82 -5.39 -5.44
C GLN A 556 28.33 -4.05 -6.00
N PHE A 557 27.03 -3.99 -6.28
CA PHE A 557 26.34 -2.79 -6.75
C PHE A 557 24.84 -2.90 -6.41
N ALA A 558 24.06 -1.86 -6.67
CA ALA A 558 22.61 -1.89 -6.44
C ALA A 558 21.84 -1.20 -7.56
N PHE A 559 20.65 -1.73 -7.86
CA PHE A 559 19.62 -1.00 -8.57
C PHE A 559 18.66 -0.39 -7.56
N LEU A 560 18.40 0.91 -7.70
CA LEU A 560 17.42 1.62 -6.88
C LEU A 560 16.21 1.98 -7.73
N THR A 561 15.02 1.80 -7.14
CA THR A 561 13.78 2.28 -7.71
C THR A 561 13.16 3.28 -6.73
N LEU A 562 13.14 4.57 -7.11
CA LEU A 562 12.71 5.67 -6.27
C LEU A 562 11.40 6.27 -6.80
N ALA A 563 10.51 6.65 -5.88
CA ALA A 563 9.26 7.31 -6.23
C ALA A 563 9.05 8.59 -5.40
N ALA A 564 8.52 9.64 -6.05
CA ALA A 564 8.18 10.87 -5.37
C ALA A 564 7.03 11.61 -6.07
N GLY A 565 6.46 12.60 -5.37
CA GLY A 565 5.40 13.46 -5.92
C GLY A 565 5.89 14.57 -6.86
N SER A 566 7.21 14.80 -6.93
CA SER A 566 7.82 15.76 -7.86
C SER A 566 9.25 15.35 -8.21
N ARG A 567 9.79 15.94 -9.27
CA ARG A 567 11.18 15.70 -9.70
C ARG A 567 12.18 16.20 -8.68
N GLU A 568 11.90 17.32 -8.03
CA GLU A 568 12.77 17.95 -7.03
C GLU A 568 12.94 17.04 -5.80
N THR A 569 11.84 16.56 -5.22
CA THR A 569 11.90 15.63 -4.09
C THR A 569 12.60 14.31 -4.45
N LEU A 570 12.48 13.88 -5.71
CA LEU A 570 13.20 12.70 -6.20
C LEU A 570 14.71 12.93 -6.24
N LEU A 571 15.17 14.11 -6.63
CA LEU A 571 16.60 14.46 -6.64
C LEU A 571 17.18 14.53 -5.22
N ASP A 572 16.42 15.03 -4.24
CA ASP A 572 16.83 15.01 -2.83
C ASP A 572 17.01 13.58 -2.30
N LEU A 573 16.14 12.64 -2.74
CA LEU A 573 16.29 11.23 -2.41
C LEU A 573 17.56 10.63 -3.03
N VAL A 574 17.86 10.98 -4.27
CA VAL A 574 19.05 10.52 -4.99
C VAL A 574 20.34 10.87 -4.23
N GLU A 575 20.45 12.09 -3.70
CA GLU A 575 21.65 12.49 -2.94
C GLU A 575 21.82 11.70 -1.64
N ARG A 576 20.73 11.35 -0.96
CA ARG A 576 20.75 10.59 0.30
C ARG A 576 21.14 9.13 0.13
N TYR A 577 20.83 8.53 -1.01
CA TYR A 577 21.06 7.11 -1.32
C TYR A 577 22.11 6.90 -2.43
N ALA A 578 23.17 7.72 -2.43
CA ALA A 578 24.14 7.78 -3.50
C ALA A 578 25.27 6.72 -3.42
N THR A 579 25.46 6.05 -2.27
CA THR A 579 26.61 5.14 -2.02
C THR A 579 26.16 3.81 -1.41
N LEU A 580 26.94 2.74 -1.54
CA LEU A 580 26.57 1.44 -0.95
C LEU A 580 26.50 1.50 0.58
N ALA A 581 27.35 2.31 1.22
CA ALA A 581 27.30 2.53 2.67
C ALA A 581 25.99 3.18 3.13
N SER A 582 25.39 4.07 2.33
CA SER A 582 24.06 4.63 2.63
C SER A 582 22.96 3.56 2.56
N LEU A 583 23.11 2.57 1.66
CA LEU A 583 22.17 1.45 1.53
C LEU A 583 22.29 0.46 2.68
N ASP A 584 23.51 0.20 3.18
CA ASP A 584 23.74 -0.60 4.39
C ASP A 584 22.99 -0.01 5.59
N TRP A 585 23.14 1.30 5.81
CA TRP A 585 22.41 2.00 6.86
C TRP A 585 20.90 1.91 6.65
N ALA A 586 20.43 2.09 5.41
CA ALA A 586 19.01 2.06 5.08
C ALA A 586 18.36 0.69 5.36
N LEU A 587 19.03 -0.40 4.98
CA LEU A 587 18.58 -1.77 5.25
C LEU A 587 18.62 -2.08 6.75
N GLY A 588 19.66 -1.64 7.47
CA GLY A 588 19.74 -1.78 8.93
C GLY A 588 18.64 -1.01 9.68
N ASN A 589 18.29 0.19 9.20
CA ASN A 589 17.17 0.97 9.72
C ASN A 589 15.83 0.27 9.44
N ALA A 590 15.64 -0.27 8.23
CA ALA A 590 14.45 -1.06 7.88
C ALA A 590 14.31 -2.30 8.79
N ALA A 591 15.40 -2.97 9.12
CA ALA A 591 15.41 -4.09 10.07
C ALA A 591 14.93 -3.67 11.46
N THR A 592 15.44 -2.53 11.95
CA THR A 592 15.08 -1.99 13.27
C THR A 592 13.62 -1.58 13.32
N GLU A 593 13.12 -0.91 12.29
CA GLU A 593 11.71 -0.49 12.19
C GLU A 593 10.77 -1.69 12.10
N ALA A 594 11.09 -2.70 11.27
CA ALA A 594 10.26 -3.90 11.15
C ALA A 594 10.15 -4.67 12.48
N ALA A 595 11.23 -4.70 13.26
CA ALA A 595 11.23 -5.34 14.57
C ALA A 595 10.41 -4.54 15.60
N ARG A 596 10.51 -3.20 15.59
CA ARG A 596 9.67 -2.31 16.41
C ARG A 596 8.19 -2.44 16.07
N GLU A 597 7.85 -2.49 14.78
CA GLU A 597 6.47 -2.66 14.31
C GLU A 597 5.90 -4.02 14.73
N THR A 598 6.67 -5.09 14.58
CA THR A 598 6.27 -6.44 15.03
C THR A 598 5.96 -6.43 16.54
N GLN A 599 6.82 -5.78 17.33
CA GLN A 599 6.63 -5.63 18.77
C GLN A 599 5.42 -4.75 19.13
N SER A 600 5.22 -3.61 18.45
CA SER A 600 4.13 -2.68 18.74
C SER A 600 2.75 -3.27 18.43
N LEU A 601 2.67 -4.11 17.39
CA LEU A 601 1.47 -4.88 17.08
C LEU A 601 1.27 -6.10 18.01
N GLY A 602 2.24 -6.42 18.86
CA GLY A 602 2.22 -7.59 19.73
C GLY A 602 2.26 -8.91 18.95
N LEU A 603 2.92 -8.93 17.79
CA LEU A 603 3.13 -10.14 16.99
C LEU A 603 4.37 -10.89 17.49
N GLU A 604 4.24 -12.21 17.62
CA GLU A 604 5.38 -13.09 17.87
C GLU A 604 6.19 -13.26 16.57
N PRO A 605 7.51 -12.99 16.55
CA PRO A 605 8.33 -13.10 15.33
C PRO A 605 8.24 -14.48 14.66
N GLU A 606 8.07 -15.54 15.43
CA GLU A 606 7.95 -16.92 14.97
C GLU A 606 6.68 -17.17 14.13
N ARG A 607 5.68 -16.28 14.24
CA ARG A 607 4.43 -16.37 13.47
C ARG A 607 4.47 -15.64 12.13
N LEU A 608 5.49 -14.83 11.88
CA LEU A 608 5.62 -14.09 10.60
C LEU A 608 5.62 -15.02 9.36
N PRO A 609 6.23 -16.22 9.37
CA PRO A 609 6.10 -17.17 8.27
C PRO A 609 4.64 -17.58 8.01
N GLU A 610 3.85 -17.84 9.06
CA GLU A 610 2.42 -18.19 8.93
C GLU A 610 1.63 -17.05 8.30
N LEU A 611 1.90 -15.81 8.71
CA LEU A 611 1.24 -14.62 8.15
C LEU A 611 1.64 -14.37 6.70
N GLN A 612 2.88 -14.69 6.32
CA GLN A 612 3.37 -14.62 4.94
C GLN A 612 2.67 -15.67 4.06
N THR A 613 2.53 -16.91 4.54
CA THR A 613 1.80 -17.96 3.82
C THR A 613 0.32 -17.61 3.66
N LEU A 614 -0.32 -17.08 4.71
CA LEU A 614 -1.71 -16.62 4.65
C LEU A 614 -1.89 -15.47 3.64
N ALA A 615 -0.98 -14.50 3.63
CA ALA A 615 -0.97 -13.44 2.62
C ALA A 615 -0.83 -13.99 1.19
N SER A 616 0.01 -15.01 1.01
CA SER A 616 0.20 -15.65 -0.30
C SER A 616 -1.09 -16.31 -0.81
N LEU A 617 -1.86 -16.98 0.06
CA LEU A 617 -3.16 -17.58 -0.29
C LEU A 617 -4.25 -16.53 -0.58
N LEU A 618 -4.15 -15.35 0.04
CA LEU A 618 -5.04 -14.22 -0.27
C LEU A 618 -4.67 -13.59 -1.61
N ILE A 619 -3.38 -13.49 -1.93
CA ILE A 619 -2.87 -12.91 -3.17
C ILE A 619 -3.11 -13.84 -4.36
N HIS A 620 -2.68 -15.09 -4.24
CA HIS A 620 -2.79 -16.13 -5.25
C HIS A 620 -3.92 -17.10 -4.88
N PRO A 621 -5.08 -17.04 -5.56
CA PRO A 621 -6.16 -17.96 -5.29
C PRO A 621 -5.67 -19.41 -5.40
N TYR A 622 -5.79 -20.14 -4.31
CA TYR A 622 -5.42 -21.54 -4.24
C TYR A 622 -6.59 -22.35 -3.68
N PRO A 623 -6.84 -23.60 -4.14
CA PRO A 623 -8.00 -24.37 -3.68
C PRO A 623 -8.00 -24.68 -2.18
N ALA A 624 -6.82 -24.81 -1.56
CA ALA A 624 -6.76 -25.07 -0.12
C ALA A 624 -7.30 -23.89 0.68
N LEU A 625 -8.02 -24.19 1.77
CA LEU A 625 -8.69 -23.21 2.63
C LEU A 625 -9.77 -22.35 1.95
N ARG A 626 -10.18 -22.65 0.70
CA ARG A 626 -11.40 -22.10 0.10
C ARG A 626 -12.62 -22.95 0.46
N ALA A 627 -13.81 -22.42 0.16
CA ALA A 627 -15.03 -23.23 0.14
C ALA A 627 -14.87 -24.44 -0.80
N LYS A 628 -15.60 -25.53 -0.53
CA LYS A 628 -15.46 -26.77 -1.31
C LYS A 628 -15.89 -26.52 -2.77
N PRO A 629 -15.33 -27.24 -3.75
CA PRO A 629 -15.73 -27.08 -5.15
C PRO A 629 -17.24 -27.23 -5.39
N SER A 630 -17.91 -28.11 -4.65
CA SER A 630 -19.37 -28.28 -4.71
C SER A 630 -20.15 -27.08 -4.16
N GLU A 631 -19.60 -26.38 -3.18
CA GLU A 631 -20.21 -25.17 -2.59
C GLU A 631 -20.02 -23.97 -3.53
N ILE A 632 -18.81 -23.83 -4.11
CA ILE A 632 -18.51 -22.81 -5.13
C ILE A 632 -19.42 -22.99 -6.35
N ALA A 633 -19.57 -24.22 -6.83
CA ALA A 633 -20.44 -24.54 -7.98
C ALA A 633 -21.94 -24.33 -7.69
N ALA A 634 -22.35 -24.27 -6.41
CA ALA A 634 -23.73 -24.02 -6.03
C ALA A 634 -24.10 -22.52 -6.04
N ASN A 635 -23.11 -21.62 -6.10
CA ASN A 635 -23.36 -20.18 -6.15
C ASN A 635 -24.14 -19.80 -7.43
N ARG A 636 -25.19 -18.98 -7.26
CA ARG A 636 -26.02 -18.45 -8.34
C ARG A 636 -26.04 -16.92 -8.39
N LEU A 637 -25.36 -16.26 -7.46
CA LEU A 637 -25.33 -14.81 -7.35
C LEU A 637 -23.99 -14.25 -7.85
N GLY A 638 -24.02 -13.03 -8.39
CA GLY A 638 -22.83 -12.31 -8.82
C GLY A 638 -22.29 -11.37 -7.74
N GLN A 639 -21.08 -10.84 -7.98
CA GLN A 639 -20.38 -9.88 -7.10
C GLN A 639 -21.25 -8.72 -6.57
N PRO A 640 -22.16 -8.08 -7.35
CA PRO A 640 -22.97 -6.96 -6.86
C PRO A 640 -23.84 -7.28 -5.64
N ARG A 641 -24.14 -8.55 -5.38
CA ARG A 641 -24.90 -8.97 -4.20
C ARG A 641 -24.07 -8.94 -2.91
N LEU A 642 -22.74 -8.78 -2.99
CA LEU A 642 -21.87 -8.54 -1.85
C LEU A 642 -22.01 -7.10 -1.28
N TRP A 643 -22.43 -6.13 -2.10
CA TRP A 643 -22.51 -4.73 -1.69
C TRP A 643 -23.49 -4.49 -0.55
N GLY A 644 -24.58 -5.26 -0.51
CA GLY A 644 -25.54 -5.24 0.60
C GLY A 644 -24.95 -5.71 1.94
N LEU A 645 -23.81 -6.39 1.91
CA LEU A 645 -23.04 -6.84 3.07
C LEU A 645 -21.90 -5.88 3.43
N GLY A 646 -21.78 -4.73 2.76
CA GLY A 646 -20.68 -3.77 2.95
C GLY A 646 -19.37 -4.16 2.26
N LEU A 647 -19.38 -5.19 1.41
CA LEU A 647 -18.20 -5.73 0.73
C LEU A 647 -18.22 -5.37 -0.75
N SER A 648 -17.15 -4.78 -1.30
CA SER A 648 -17.10 -4.48 -2.75
C SER A 648 -16.92 -5.75 -3.59
N GLY A 649 -16.13 -6.70 -3.07
CA GLY A 649 -15.68 -7.89 -3.78
C GLY A 649 -14.46 -7.66 -4.68
N ASP A 650 -13.87 -6.45 -4.69
CA ASP A 650 -12.65 -6.13 -5.47
C ASP A 650 -11.37 -6.49 -4.69
N LEU A 651 -11.45 -6.44 -3.37
CA LEU A 651 -10.36 -6.84 -2.47
C LEU A 651 -10.48 -8.31 -2.11
N PRO A 652 -9.36 -8.99 -1.81
CA PRO A 652 -9.41 -10.35 -1.29
C PRO A 652 -10.20 -10.39 0.02
N ILE A 653 -11.15 -11.33 0.11
CA ILE A 653 -11.97 -11.56 1.30
C ILE A 653 -11.33 -12.69 2.12
N LEU A 654 -11.00 -12.39 3.38
CA LEU A 654 -10.60 -13.35 4.40
C LEU A 654 -11.80 -13.60 5.33
N LEU A 655 -12.41 -14.77 5.23
CA LEU A 655 -13.59 -15.13 6.01
C LEU A 655 -13.18 -15.94 7.25
N LEU A 656 -13.55 -15.47 8.44
CA LEU A 656 -13.43 -16.21 9.70
C LEU A 656 -14.83 -16.63 10.18
N ARG A 657 -15.05 -17.93 10.33
CA ARG A 657 -16.21 -18.48 11.03
C ARG A 657 -15.93 -18.50 12.54
N ALA A 658 -16.82 -17.87 13.30
CA ALA A 658 -16.72 -17.81 14.76
C ALA A 658 -18.05 -18.29 15.37
N ASP A 659 -18.06 -19.49 15.95
CA ASP A 659 -19.28 -20.13 16.43
C ASP A 659 -19.54 -19.85 17.92
N GLU A 660 -18.49 -19.76 18.75
CA GLU A 660 -18.61 -19.55 20.21
C GLU A 660 -17.96 -18.23 20.72
N PRO A 661 -18.44 -17.63 21.83
CA PRO A 661 -17.85 -16.41 22.41
C PRO A 661 -16.46 -16.59 23.04
N ARG A 662 -16.07 -17.84 23.37
CA ARG A 662 -14.92 -18.13 24.24
C ARG A 662 -13.59 -18.26 23.49
N GLU A 663 -13.62 -18.32 22.16
CA GLU A 663 -12.44 -18.54 21.32
C GLU A 663 -12.30 -17.38 20.32
N ILE A 664 -11.68 -16.28 20.75
CA ILE A 664 -11.32 -15.11 19.92
C ILE A 664 -9.80 -15.08 19.68
N GLY A 665 -9.15 -16.24 19.81
CA GLY A 665 -7.71 -16.38 19.75
C GLY A 665 -7.17 -16.15 18.33
N LEU A 666 -7.83 -16.75 17.33
CA LEU A 666 -7.47 -16.57 15.94
C LEU A 666 -7.83 -15.16 15.45
N LEU A 667 -9.00 -14.63 15.80
CA LEU A 667 -9.40 -13.28 15.41
C LEU A 667 -8.39 -12.21 15.87
N ARG A 668 -7.85 -12.31 17.09
CA ARG A 668 -6.79 -11.41 17.59
C ARG A 668 -5.54 -11.44 16.70
N VAL A 669 -5.12 -12.64 16.26
CA VAL A 669 -3.99 -12.80 15.35
C VAL A 669 -4.31 -12.20 13.98
N LEU A 670 -5.52 -12.42 13.47
CA LEU A 670 -5.94 -11.92 12.16
C LEU A 670 -6.07 -10.38 12.12
N ILE A 671 -6.54 -9.72 13.18
CA ILE A 671 -6.58 -8.25 13.24
C ILE A 671 -5.17 -7.67 13.22
N ARG A 672 -4.22 -8.26 13.97
CA ARG A 672 -2.81 -7.84 13.96
C ARG A 672 -2.17 -8.06 12.60
N ALA A 673 -2.43 -9.20 11.97
CA ALA A 673 -1.97 -9.50 10.61
C ALA A 673 -2.54 -8.52 9.58
N HIS A 674 -3.83 -8.18 9.71
CA HIS A 674 -4.51 -7.19 8.87
C HIS A 674 -3.84 -5.81 8.95
N GLN A 675 -3.52 -5.33 10.15
CA GLN A 675 -2.77 -4.09 10.35
C GLN A 675 -1.36 -4.17 9.73
N PHE A 676 -0.66 -5.28 9.93
CA PHE A 676 0.70 -5.52 9.41
C PHE A 676 0.76 -5.52 7.86
N TRP A 677 -0.22 -6.16 7.21
CA TRP A 677 -0.33 -6.22 5.75
C TRP A 677 -0.67 -4.88 5.12
N ARG A 678 -1.53 -4.09 5.78
CA ARG A 678 -1.97 -2.78 5.28
C ARG A 678 -0.80 -1.81 5.08
N ARG A 679 0.18 -1.79 6.00
CA ARG A 679 1.40 -0.97 5.86
C ARG A 679 2.32 -1.47 4.73
N ARG A 680 2.15 -2.71 4.29
CA ARG A 680 2.85 -3.32 3.15
C ARG A 680 2.01 -3.36 1.89
N GLY A 681 0.95 -2.54 1.83
CA GLY A 681 0.10 -2.35 0.64
C GLY A 681 -0.96 -3.41 0.40
N LEU A 682 -1.03 -4.48 1.21
CA LEU A 682 -2.05 -5.53 1.05
C LEU A 682 -3.30 -5.15 1.86
N HIS A 683 -4.35 -4.79 1.14
CA HIS A 683 -5.67 -4.52 1.70
C HIS A 683 -6.57 -5.76 1.56
N VAL A 684 -7.20 -6.16 2.67
CA VAL A 684 -8.02 -7.37 2.78
C VAL A 684 -9.32 -7.01 3.48
N ASP A 685 -10.45 -7.50 3.00
CA ASP A 685 -11.70 -7.46 3.75
C ASP A 685 -11.73 -8.65 4.71
N LEU A 686 -11.52 -8.40 6.01
CA LEU A 686 -11.60 -9.41 7.07
C LEU A 686 -13.06 -9.53 7.52
N VAL A 687 -13.72 -10.62 7.13
CA VAL A 687 -15.13 -10.87 7.44
C VAL A 687 -15.24 -11.86 8.58
N VAL A 688 -15.84 -11.45 9.69
CA VAL A 688 -16.18 -12.33 10.82
C VAL A 688 -17.63 -12.75 10.68
N LEU A 689 -17.85 -14.02 10.33
CA LEU A 689 -19.17 -14.61 10.17
C LEU A 689 -19.56 -15.42 11.42
N ARG A 690 -20.64 -15.00 12.07
CA ARG A 690 -21.24 -15.71 13.20
C ARG A 690 -22.28 -16.70 12.70
N THR A 691 -22.17 -17.99 13.07
CA THR A 691 -23.14 -19.02 12.63
C THR A 691 -24.15 -19.47 13.71
N GLY A 692 -24.05 -18.95 14.94
CA GLY A 692 -24.95 -19.26 16.06
C GLY A 692 -26.29 -18.51 16.05
N VAL A 693 -27.22 -18.92 16.93
CA VAL A 693 -28.60 -18.38 17.02
C VAL A 693 -28.66 -17.04 17.79
N SER A 694 -29.41 -16.07 17.28
CA SER A 694 -29.61 -14.66 17.70
C SER A 694 -29.89 -14.33 19.18
N GLY A 695 -30.01 -15.30 20.09
CA GLY A 695 -30.32 -15.05 21.51
C GLY A 695 -29.17 -14.45 22.34
N TYR A 696 -27.95 -14.38 21.80
CA TYR A 696 -26.71 -13.95 22.48
C TYR A 696 -25.89 -12.93 21.65
N GLU A 697 -26.54 -12.03 20.92
CA GLU A 697 -25.89 -11.09 19.99
C GLU A 697 -25.06 -9.99 20.66
N GLU A 698 -25.57 -9.37 21.72
CA GLU A 698 -24.93 -8.21 22.39
C GLU A 698 -23.52 -8.51 22.94
N PRO A 699 -23.30 -9.58 23.75
CA PRO A 699 -22.02 -9.79 24.44
C PRO A 699 -20.85 -10.11 23.49
N VAL A 700 -21.12 -10.78 22.37
CA VAL A 700 -20.08 -11.14 21.39
C VAL A 700 -19.74 -9.95 20.50
N ARG A 701 -20.75 -9.19 20.07
CA ARG A 701 -20.53 -7.93 19.35
C ARG A 701 -19.71 -6.98 20.20
N GLU A 702 -20.03 -6.84 21.49
CA GLU A 702 -19.23 -6.07 22.44
C GLU A 702 -17.81 -6.61 22.59
N SER A 703 -17.62 -7.93 22.59
CA SER A 703 -16.29 -8.55 22.67
C SER A 703 -15.43 -8.26 21.43
N VAL A 704 -16.00 -8.34 20.23
CA VAL A 704 -15.30 -8.00 18.97
C VAL A 704 -14.99 -6.51 18.92
N LEU A 705 -15.95 -5.65 19.28
CA LEU A 705 -15.74 -4.20 19.34
C LEU A 705 -14.69 -3.82 20.39
N SER A 706 -14.72 -4.47 21.55
CA SER A 706 -13.72 -4.29 22.61
C SER A 706 -12.34 -4.72 22.15
N LEU A 707 -12.22 -5.85 21.46
CA LEU A 707 -10.94 -6.29 20.87
C LEU A 707 -10.44 -5.32 19.80
N LEU A 708 -11.31 -4.81 18.93
CA LEU A 708 -10.94 -3.80 17.95
C LEU A 708 -10.49 -2.50 18.63
N HIS A 709 -11.10 -2.11 19.75
CA HIS A 709 -10.66 -0.95 20.52
C HIS A 709 -9.32 -1.20 21.22
N GLU A 710 -9.14 -2.38 21.84
CA GLU A 710 -7.89 -2.82 22.49
C GLU A 710 -6.71 -2.78 21.50
N LEU A 711 -6.95 -3.21 20.25
CA LEU A 711 -5.93 -3.27 19.20
C LEU A 711 -5.84 -1.98 18.35
N GLY A 712 -6.56 -0.92 18.68
CA GLY A 712 -6.55 0.34 17.93
C GLY A 712 -7.10 0.23 16.49
N ALA A 713 -7.93 -0.78 16.21
CA ALA A 713 -8.49 -1.11 14.90
C ALA A 713 -9.97 -0.70 14.74
N HIS A 714 -10.55 0.02 15.70
CA HIS A 714 -11.98 0.39 15.70
C HIS A 714 -12.41 1.15 14.44
N GLU A 715 -11.54 2.02 13.91
CA GLU A 715 -11.82 2.77 12.68
C GLU A 715 -11.92 1.90 11.42
N LEU A 716 -11.41 0.67 11.45
CA LEU A 716 -11.45 -0.25 10.31
C LEU A 716 -12.80 -0.94 10.16
N LEU A 717 -13.70 -0.83 11.15
CA LEU A 717 -15.00 -1.49 11.12
C LEU A 717 -15.87 -0.95 9.97
N GLY A 718 -16.31 -1.85 9.09
CA GLY A 718 -17.22 -1.53 7.97
C GLY A 718 -16.61 -0.69 6.84
N ARG A 719 -15.29 -0.41 6.88
CA ARG A 719 -14.58 0.27 5.78
C ARG A 719 -14.13 -0.75 4.72
N SER A 720 -13.96 -0.28 3.48
CA SER A 720 -13.34 -1.08 2.42
C SER A 720 -11.90 -1.45 2.77
N GLY A 721 -11.56 -2.74 2.67
CA GLY A 721 -10.29 -3.30 3.13
C GLY A 721 -10.17 -3.28 4.66
N GLY A 722 -11.31 -3.32 5.36
CA GLY A 722 -11.44 -3.24 6.81
C GLY A 722 -11.94 -4.53 7.44
N VAL A 723 -12.54 -4.42 8.62
CA VAL A 723 -13.13 -5.54 9.36
C VAL A 723 -14.65 -5.47 9.27
N HIS A 724 -15.30 -6.56 8.91
CA HIS A 724 -16.75 -6.65 8.73
C HIS A 724 -17.33 -7.72 9.64
N LEU A 725 -18.37 -7.40 10.39
CA LEU A 725 -19.07 -8.34 11.28
C LEU A 725 -20.42 -8.70 10.66
N LEU A 726 -20.61 -9.96 10.29
CA LEU A 726 -21.83 -10.48 9.66
C LEU A 726 -22.43 -11.63 10.48
N PHE A 727 -23.76 -11.73 10.44
CA PHE A 727 -24.53 -12.74 11.17
C PHE A 727 -25.25 -13.65 10.17
N ALA A 728 -25.00 -14.96 10.26
CA ALA A 728 -25.47 -15.93 9.27
C ALA A 728 -27.00 -16.09 9.25
N ASP A 729 -27.69 -15.78 10.34
CA ASP A 729 -29.16 -15.82 10.45
C ASP A 729 -29.86 -14.60 9.84
N GLN A 730 -29.13 -13.50 9.65
CA GLN A 730 -29.57 -12.31 8.92
C GLN A 730 -29.32 -12.42 7.41
N MET A 731 -28.69 -13.51 6.95
CA MET A 731 -28.34 -13.73 5.55
C MET A 731 -29.19 -14.84 4.93
N SER A 732 -29.57 -14.68 3.66
CA SER A 732 -30.13 -15.81 2.92
C SER A 732 -29.07 -16.89 2.67
N LYS A 733 -29.52 -18.14 2.43
CA LYS A 733 -28.63 -19.26 2.10
C LYS A 733 -27.77 -18.95 0.85
N ASP A 734 -28.35 -18.28 -0.14
CA ASP A 734 -27.66 -17.94 -1.39
C ASP A 734 -26.62 -16.83 -1.16
N GLU A 735 -26.89 -15.84 -0.29
CA GLU A 735 -25.92 -14.80 0.08
C GLU A 735 -24.75 -15.36 0.88
N ARG A 736 -25.02 -16.33 1.78
CA ARG A 736 -23.95 -17.05 2.48
C ARG A 736 -23.10 -17.86 1.52
N CYS A 737 -23.72 -18.58 0.58
CA CYS A 737 -23.01 -19.33 -0.45
C CYS A 737 -22.14 -18.41 -1.32
N LEU A 738 -22.65 -17.25 -1.71
CA LEU A 738 -21.89 -16.22 -2.42
C LEU A 738 -20.66 -15.76 -1.63
N LEU A 739 -20.83 -15.38 -0.37
CA LEU A 739 -19.74 -14.90 0.49
C LEU A 739 -18.64 -15.96 0.64
N GLU A 740 -19.02 -17.20 0.95
CA GLU A 740 -18.09 -18.32 1.12
C GLU A 740 -17.37 -18.68 -0.20
N SER A 741 -18.07 -18.57 -1.34
CA SER A 741 -17.49 -18.83 -2.66
C SER A 741 -16.53 -17.73 -3.11
N ALA A 742 -16.83 -16.47 -2.79
CA ALA A 742 -16.02 -15.30 -3.11
C ALA A 742 -14.79 -15.18 -2.20
N ALA A 743 -14.87 -15.65 -0.96
CA ALA A 743 -13.75 -15.69 -0.02
C ALA A 743 -12.53 -16.42 -0.62
N ARG A 744 -11.36 -15.78 -0.54
CA ARG A 744 -10.10 -16.38 -1.01
C ARG A 744 -9.51 -17.31 0.03
N VAL A 745 -9.78 -17.04 1.31
CA VAL A 745 -9.45 -17.93 2.43
C VAL A 745 -10.62 -17.95 3.41
N VAL A 746 -10.99 -19.15 3.86
CA VAL A 746 -12.02 -19.42 4.87
C VAL A 746 -11.35 -20.15 6.04
N LEU A 747 -11.30 -19.48 7.18
CA LEU A 747 -10.81 -19.99 8.45
C LEU A 747 -11.97 -20.23 9.42
N ASP A 748 -11.72 -21.07 10.41
CA ASP A 748 -12.72 -21.48 11.40
C ASP A 748 -12.08 -21.54 12.79
N GLU A 749 -12.56 -20.75 13.75
CA GLU A 749 -12.03 -20.76 15.13
C GLU A 749 -12.06 -22.17 15.74
N SER A 750 -13.11 -22.95 15.46
CA SER A 750 -13.29 -24.31 16.04
C SER A 750 -12.22 -25.32 15.58
N ARG A 751 -11.48 -25.01 14.52
CA ARG A 751 -10.40 -25.87 13.99
C ARG A 751 -9.04 -25.60 14.64
N GLY A 752 -9.00 -24.66 15.59
CA GLY A 752 -7.80 -24.32 16.35
C GLY A 752 -6.89 -23.31 15.64
N PRO A 753 -5.61 -23.20 16.08
CA PRO A 753 -4.73 -22.10 15.70
C PRO A 753 -4.39 -22.06 14.21
N LEU A 754 -3.96 -20.88 13.74
CA LEU A 754 -3.64 -20.62 12.34
C LEU A 754 -2.69 -21.66 11.74
N ALA A 755 -1.58 -21.95 12.42
CA ALA A 755 -0.60 -22.95 12.01
C ALA A 755 -1.22 -24.30 11.60
N ARG A 756 -2.19 -24.79 12.39
CA ARG A 756 -2.86 -26.08 12.14
C ARG A 756 -3.70 -26.04 10.88
N GLN A 757 -4.38 -24.93 10.62
CA GLN A 757 -5.20 -24.76 9.43
C GLN A 757 -4.33 -24.58 8.18
N LEU A 758 -3.26 -23.79 8.27
CA LEU A 758 -2.29 -23.62 7.18
C LEU A 758 -1.58 -24.93 6.80
N ALA A 759 -1.33 -25.81 7.77
CA ALA A 759 -0.74 -27.13 7.48
C ALA A 759 -1.57 -27.96 6.49
N THR A 760 -2.89 -27.74 6.40
CA THR A 760 -3.75 -28.41 5.40
C THR A 760 -3.52 -27.92 3.97
N ALA A 761 -2.96 -26.71 3.80
CA ALA A 761 -2.60 -26.17 2.50
C ALA A 761 -1.22 -26.66 2.01
N ALA A 762 -0.46 -27.34 2.86
CA ALA A 762 0.89 -27.83 2.55
C ALA A 762 0.89 -29.14 1.73
N GLU A 763 -0.26 -29.79 1.53
CA GLU A 763 -0.36 -31.03 0.76
C GLU A 763 -0.45 -30.71 -0.75
N PRO A 764 0.54 -31.11 -1.58
CA PRO A 764 0.48 -30.86 -3.00
C PRO A 764 -0.63 -31.69 -3.65
N PRO A 765 -1.40 -31.13 -4.61
CA PRO A 765 -2.36 -31.90 -5.36
C PRO A 765 -1.64 -33.00 -6.15
N PRO A 766 -2.25 -34.18 -6.32
CA PRO A 766 -1.66 -35.25 -7.10
C PRO A 766 -1.42 -34.77 -8.53
N ARG A 767 -0.15 -34.69 -8.94
CA ARG A 767 0.23 -34.35 -10.30
C ARG A 767 0.19 -35.63 -11.15
N PRO A 768 -0.39 -35.59 -12.37
CA PRO A 768 -0.26 -36.72 -13.28
C PRO A 768 1.23 -36.99 -13.57
N PRO A 769 1.62 -38.25 -13.81
CA PRO A 769 3.00 -38.58 -14.13
C PRO A 769 3.44 -37.80 -15.38
N ARG A 770 4.71 -37.37 -15.41
CA ARG A 770 5.30 -36.79 -16.62
C ARG A 770 5.24 -37.84 -17.72
N PHE A 771 4.91 -37.39 -18.93
CA PHE A 771 4.94 -38.25 -20.09
C PHE A 771 6.40 -38.59 -20.43
N GLU A 772 6.78 -39.85 -20.31
CA GLU A 772 8.11 -40.31 -20.70
C GLU A 772 8.09 -40.78 -22.16
N PRO A 773 8.94 -40.21 -23.03
CA PRO A 773 9.03 -40.62 -24.42
C PRO A 773 9.49 -42.08 -24.52
N SER A 774 8.79 -42.88 -25.33
CA SER A 774 9.04 -44.32 -25.47
C SER A 774 10.06 -44.66 -26.57
N GLY A 775 10.50 -43.70 -27.38
CA GLY A 775 11.33 -43.94 -28.56
C GLY A 775 12.56 -43.03 -28.67
N ALA A 776 13.60 -43.53 -29.33
CA ALA A 776 14.72 -42.70 -29.76
C ALA A 776 14.27 -41.75 -30.88
N SER A 777 14.59 -40.46 -30.75
CA SER A 777 14.39 -39.47 -31.81
C SER A 777 15.10 -39.93 -33.07
N VAL A 778 14.34 -40.20 -34.14
CA VAL A 778 14.93 -40.46 -35.46
C VAL A 778 15.23 -39.10 -36.07
N PRO A 779 16.48 -38.82 -36.50
CA PRO A 779 16.82 -37.53 -37.08
C PRO A 779 15.89 -37.21 -38.24
N ASP A 780 15.27 -36.05 -38.15
CA ASP A 780 14.26 -35.58 -39.09
C ASP A 780 14.91 -35.47 -40.48
N GLN A 781 14.50 -36.30 -41.44
CA GLN A 781 14.90 -36.07 -42.83
C GLN A 781 14.33 -34.70 -43.23
N THR A 782 15.18 -33.82 -43.75
CA THR A 782 14.85 -32.42 -44.06
C THR A 782 13.55 -32.34 -44.84
N GLU A 783 12.48 -31.89 -44.18
CA GLU A 783 11.18 -31.73 -44.81
C GLU A 783 11.23 -30.54 -45.76
N ARG A 784 10.62 -30.67 -46.94
CA ARG A 784 10.49 -29.53 -47.85
C ARG A 784 9.57 -28.50 -47.19
N ALA A 785 10.13 -27.33 -46.91
CA ALA A 785 9.39 -26.17 -46.44
C ALA A 785 8.17 -25.90 -47.34
N LEU A 786 7.11 -25.36 -46.73
CA LEU A 786 5.94 -24.91 -47.46
C LEU A 786 6.36 -23.84 -48.49
N PRO A 787 5.98 -23.92 -49.77
CA PRO A 787 6.36 -22.92 -50.75
C PRO A 787 5.59 -21.60 -50.52
N ARG A 788 6.25 -20.47 -50.75
CA ARG A 788 5.60 -19.16 -50.78
C ARG A 788 4.63 -19.06 -51.97
N PRO A 789 3.44 -18.46 -51.80
CA PRO A 789 2.54 -18.16 -52.92
C PRO A 789 3.21 -17.26 -53.97
N ALA A 790 3.11 -17.62 -55.26
CA ALA A 790 3.82 -16.93 -56.35
C ALA A 790 3.03 -15.79 -57.03
N SER A 791 1.69 -15.77 -56.91
CA SER A 791 0.79 -14.88 -57.66
C SER A 791 -0.01 -13.94 -56.76
N LEU A 792 0.65 -13.31 -55.78
CA LEU A 792 -0.01 -12.34 -54.89
C LEU A 792 -0.11 -10.95 -55.54
N ARG A 793 -1.28 -10.33 -55.42
CA ARG A 793 -1.52 -8.94 -55.82
C ARG A 793 -1.10 -8.01 -54.69
N PHE A 794 -0.37 -6.94 -55.04
CA PHE A 794 0.17 -5.98 -54.07
C PHE A 794 1.08 -6.63 -53.01
N ASP A 795 1.91 -7.59 -53.43
CA ASP A 795 2.87 -8.26 -52.53
C ASP A 795 3.87 -7.25 -51.95
N ASN A 796 3.90 -7.14 -50.63
CA ASN A 796 4.78 -6.24 -49.88
C ASN A 796 6.03 -6.92 -49.31
N GLY A 797 6.29 -8.17 -49.67
CA GLY A 797 7.39 -8.97 -49.16
C GLY A 797 7.00 -9.89 -48.00
N LEU A 798 5.93 -9.59 -47.25
CA LEU A 798 5.35 -10.49 -46.23
C LEU A 798 4.04 -11.12 -46.69
N GLY A 799 3.28 -10.43 -47.54
CA GLY A 799 1.98 -10.89 -48.01
C GLY A 799 1.33 -9.98 -49.02
N GLY A 800 0.18 -10.42 -49.55
CA GLY A 800 -0.61 -9.72 -50.55
C GLY A 800 -1.97 -10.40 -50.75
N PHE A 801 -2.83 -9.78 -51.55
CA PHE A 801 -4.13 -10.37 -51.87
C PHE A 801 -3.98 -11.56 -52.84
N THR A 802 -4.82 -12.57 -52.68
CA THR A 802 -4.95 -13.63 -53.68
C THR A 802 -5.38 -13.07 -55.05
N GLU A 803 -5.16 -13.84 -56.12
CA GLU A 803 -5.45 -13.42 -57.49
C GLU A 803 -6.93 -13.00 -57.67
N ASP A 804 -7.85 -13.72 -57.00
CA ASP A 804 -9.28 -13.43 -56.96
C ASP A 804 -9.68 -12.29 -56.00
N GLY A 805 -8.73 -11.78 -55.19
CA GLY A 805 -8.92 -10.70 -54.23
C GLY A 805 -9.74 -11.06 -52.99
N ARG A 806 -10.03 -12.34 -52.73
CA ARG A 806 -10.92 -12.78 -51.64
C ARG A 806 -10.22 -13.03 -50.31
N GLU A 807 -8.94 -13.34 -50.34
CA GLU A 807 -8.12 -13.60 -49.16
C GLU A 807 -6.90 -12.68 -49.16
N TYR A 808 -6.46 -12.24 -47.98
CA TYR A 808 -5.12 -11.68 -47.79
C TYR A 808 -4.21 -12.80 -47.29
N ALA A 809 -3.17 -13.13 -48.07
CA ALA A 809 -2.24 -14.19 -47.76
C ALA A 809 -0.92 -13.61 -47.20
N ILE A 810 -0.53 -14.08 -46.02
CA ILE A 810 0.73 -13.75 -45.35
C ILE A 810 1.60 -15.01 -45.39
N TYR A 811 2.87 -14.86 -45.71
CA TYR A 811 3.83 -15.93 -45.69
C TYR A 811 5.01 -15.55 -44.79
N LEU A 812 5.16 -16.29 -43.69
CA LEU A 812 6.23 -16.10 -42.73
C LEU A 812 7.25 -17.24 -42.88
N ARG A 813 8.53 -16.90 -43.04
CA ARG A 813 9.64 -17.87 -42.90
C ARG A 813 9.82 -18.28 -41.43
N PRO A 814 10.58 -19.35 -41.13
CA PRO A 814 10.94 -19.67 -39.75
C PRO A 814 11.54 -18.45 -39.04
N GLY A 815 11.01 -18.11 -37.87
CA GLY A 815 11.41 -16.94 -37.07
C GLY A 815 10.97 -15.57 -37.60
N GLU A 816 10.37 -15.47 -38.79
CA GLU A 816 9.89 -14.20 -39.36
C GLU A 816 8.51 -13.83 -38.78
N HIS A 817 8.26 -12.53 -38.64
CA HIS A 817 7.03 -11.97 -38.07
C HIS A 817 6.60 -10.72 -38.84
N THR A 818 5.32 -10.36 -38.73
CA THR A 818 4.84 -9.07 -39.22
C THR A 818 5.27 -7.93 -38.28
N PRO A 819 5.39 -6.68 -38.78
CA PRO A 819 5.81 -5.54 -37.96
C PRO A 819 4.89 -5.24 -36.77
N ALA A 820 3.61 -5.59 -36.88
CA ALA A 820 2.59 -5.50 -35.84
C ALA A 820 1.61 -6.68 -36.01
N PRO A 821 0.81 -7.02 -34.97
CA PRO A 821 -0.21 -8.06 -35.11
C PRO A 821 -1.19 -7.74 -36.23
N TRP A 822 -1.33 -8.67 -37.16
CA TRP A 822 -2.27 -8.60 -38.28
C TRP A 822 -3.52 -9.39 -37.91
N CYS A 823 -4.57 -8.68 -37.49
CA CYS A 823 -5.77 -9.32 -36.97
C CYS A 823 -6.88 -9.53 -38.01
N ASN A 824 -7.69 -10.55 -37.80
CA ASN A 824 -8.97 -10.77 -38.49
C ASN A 824 -10.08 -10.92 -37.45
N VAL A 825 -11.16 -10.15 -37.63
CA VAL A 825 -12.33 -10.15 -36.75
C VAL A 825 -13.37 -11.09 -37.34
N LEU A 826 -13.70 -12.15 -36.60
CA LEU A 826 -14.64 -13.18 -37.03
C LEU A 826 -15.86 -13.10 -36.11
N ALA A 827 -16.99 -12.59 -36.60
CA ALA A 827 -18.15 -12.35 -35.75
C ALA A 827 -19.49 -12.50 -36.50
N ASN A 828 -20.53 -12.81 -35.74
CA ASN A 828 -21.94 -12.64 -36.09
C ASN A 828 -22.61 -11.69 -35.07
N ASP A 829 -23.94 -11.60 -35.08
CA ASP A 829 -24.69 -10.66 -34.24
C ASP A 829 -24.52 -10.91 -32.72
N GLU A 830 -24.24 -12.14 -32.31
CA GLU A 830 -24.24 -12.55 -30.89
C GLU A 830 -22.89 -13.09 -30.39
N PHE A 831 -21.91 -13.28 -31.27
CA PHE A 831 -20.67 -13.97 -30.94
C PHE A 831 -19.52 -13.57 -31.85
N GLY A 832 -18.29 -13.57 -31.33
CA GLY A 832 -17.13 -13.42 -32.18
C GLY A 832 -15.80 -13.78 -31.52
N CYS A 833 -14.76 -13.80 -32.34
CA CYS A 833 -13.38 -13.91 -31.93
C CYS A 833 -12.46 -13.04 -32.80
N ILE A 834 -11.33 -12.63 -32.23
CA ILE A 834 -10.23 -12.04 -32.98
C ILE A 834 -9.11 -13.06 -33.05
N VAL A 835 -8.50 -13.21 -34.22
CA VAL A 835 -7.29 -14.01 -34.43
C VAL A 835 -6.22 -13.18 -35.12
N THR A 836 -4.95 -13.50 -34.93
CA THR A 836 -3.82 -12.80 -35.55
C THR A 836 -3.08 -13.71 -36.53
N GLU A 837 -2.08 -13.22 -37.23
CA GLU A 837 -1.18 -14.06 -38.02
C GLU A 837 -0.43 -15.06 -37.12
N ALA A 838 -0.12 -14.67 -35.89
CA ALA A 838 0.65 -15.46 -34.94
C ALA A 838 -0.18 -16.58 -34.28
N GLY A 839 -1.49 -16.39 -34.11
CA GLY A 839 -2.34 -17.44 -33.53
C GLY A 839 -3.74 -16.98 -33.11
N GLY A 840 -4.32 -17.73 -32.18
CA GLY A 840 -5.66 -17.47 -31.64
C GLY A 840 -5.63 -16.32 -30.63
N GLY A 841 -6.49 -15.32 -30.83
CA GLY A 841 -6.76 -14.28 -29.84
C GLY A 841 -7.95 -14.65 -28.96
N PHE A 842 -8.73 -13.64 -28.57
CA PHE A 842 -9.81 -13.81 -27.61
C PHE A 842 -11.19 -13.98 -28.26
N THR A 843 -12.11 -14.57 -27.50
CA THR A 843 -13.48 -14.89 -27.88
C THR A 843 -14.46 -14.21 -26.93
N TRP A 844 -15.62 -13.76 -27.43
CA TRP A 844 -16.69 -13.12 -26.64
C TRP A 844 -18.07 -13.56 -27.11
N THR A 845 -19.07 -13.25 -26.28
CA THR A 845 -20.49 -13.36 -26.63
C THR A 845 -21.20 -12.04 -26.34
N VAL A 846 -22.09 -11.60 -27.21
CA VAL A 846 -22.89 -10.36 -27.12
C VAL A 846 -22.08 -9.05 -27.15
N ASN A 847 -21.09 -8.89 -26.26
CA ASN A 847 -20.28 -7.69 -26.12
C ASN A 847 -18.79 -8.04 -25.96
N SER A 848 -17.95 -7.52 -26.84
CA SER A 848 -16.50 -7.81 -26.88
C SER A 848 -15.69 -7.15 -25.76
N GLY A 849 -16.25 -6.20 -25.02
CA GLY A 849 -15.64 -5.58 -23.84
C GLY A 849 -16.06 -6.26 -22.53
N GLU A 850 -17.37 -6.42 -22.34
CA GLU A 850 -17.95 -6.85 -21.05
C GLU A 850 -18.08 -8.37 -20.91
N ASN A 851 -18.33 -9.09 -22.02
CA ASN A 851 -18.71 -10.51 -22.02
C ASN A 851 -17.65 -11.36 -22.74
N ARG A 852 -16.40 -11.19 -22.33
CA ARG A 852 -15.25 -11.93 -22.89
C ARG A 852 -15.19 -13.32 -22.28
N LEU A 853 -15.14 -14.34 -23.13
CA LEU A 853 -14.98 -15.73 -22.71
C LEU A 853 -13.51 -16.04 -22.39
N THR A 854 -12.61 -15.56 -23.24
CA THR A 854 -11.16 -15.64 -23.07
C THR A 854 -10.56 -14.22 -23.04
N PRO A 855 -9.39 -14.00 -22.40
CA PRO A 855 -8.86 -12.66 -22.21
C PRO A 855 -8.30 -12.06 -23.49
N TRP A 856 -8.52 -10.76 -23.66
CA TRP A 856 -7.84 -9.95 -24.67
C TRP A 856 -6.66 -9.24 -24.04
N THR A 857 -5.45 -9.48 -24.55
CA THR A 857 -4.21 -8.90 -24.02
C THR A 857 -3.86 -7.55 -24.65
N ASN A 858 -4.30 -7.31 -25.89
CA ASN A 858 -3.97 -6.12 -26.70
C ASN A 858 -2.47 -5.74 -26.61
N ASP A 859 -1.60 -6.74 -26.62
CA ASP A 859 -0.15 -6.57 -26.53
C ASP A 859 0.46 -6.60 -27.94
N PRO A 860 0.86 -5.44 -28.51
CA PRO A 860 1.39 -5.38 -29.87
C PRO A 860 2.81 -5.96 -29.99
N VAL A 861 3.51 -6.15 -28.86
CA VAL A 861 4.88 -6.64 -28.83
C VAL A 861 4.88 -8.16 -28.84
N ALA A 862 4.31 -8.77 -27.79
CA ALA A 862 4.37 -10.21 -27.58
C ALA A 862 3.22 -10.98 -28.26
N ASP A 863 2.07 -10.34 -28.50
CA ASP A 863 0.84 -10.97 -29.03
C ASP A 863 0.55 -12.37 -28.43
N PRO A 864 0.51 -12.52 -27.09
CA PRO A 864 0.39 -13.83 -26.48
C PRO A 864 -1.01 -14.41 -26.73
N PRO A 865 -1.12 -15.62 -27.30
CA PRO A 865 -2.41 -16.23 -27.57
C PRO A 865 -3.10 -16.66 -26.27
N SER A 866 -4.36 -16.26 -26.08
CA SER A 866 -5.20 -16.74 -24.97
C SER A 866 -5.84 -18.10 -25.26
N GLU A 867 -5.77 -18.53 -26.52
CA GLU A 867 -6.28 -19.82 -26.99
C GLU A 867 -5.28 -20.46 -27.96
N ALA A 868 -4.98 -21.74 -27.77
CA ALA A 868 -3.99 -22.44 -28.57
C ALA A 868 -4.36 -23.92 -28.77
N LEU A 869 -3.98 -24.49 -29.91
CA LEU A 869 -4.12 -25.92 -30.17
C LEU A 869 -2.72 -26.55 -30.15
N TYR A 870 -2.42 -27.27 -29.08
CA TYR A 870 -1.16 -28.00 -28.94
C TYR A 870 -1.24 -29.37 -29.60
N LEU A 871 -0.17 -29.74 -30.28
CA LEU A 871 0.07 -31.08 -30.78
C LEU A 871 1.26 -31.66 -30.04
N ARG A 872 1.13 -32.92 -29.60
CA ARG A 872 2.21 -33.68 -28.97
C ARG A 872 2.44 -34.99 -29.70
N ASP A 873 3.68 -35.29 -30.03
CA ASP A 873 4.06 -36.62 -30.49
C ASP A 873 4.16 -37.60 -29.30
N GLU A 874 3.42 -38.70 -29.35
CA GLU A 874 3.36 -39.71 -28.27
C GLU A 874 4.56 -40.68 -28.26
N GLU A 875 5.54 -40.51 -29.14
CA GLU A 875 6.80 -41.28 -29.14
C GLU A 875 7.96 -40.41 -28.63
N THR A 876 8.03 -39.14 -29.07
CA THR A 876 9.15 -38.23 -28.77
C THR A 876 8.85 -37.22 -27.66
N ALA A 877 7.58 -37.09 -27.25
CA ALA A 877 7.10 -36.07 -26.33
C ALA A 877 7.27 -34.61 -26.81
N GLU A 878 7.63 -34.41 -28.08
CA GLU A 878 7.77 -33.09 -28.70
C GLU A 878 6.42 -32.40 -28.80
N ILE A 879 6.37 -31.10 -28.48
CA ILE A 879 5.16 -30.29 -28.44
C ILE A 879 5.30 -29.10 -29.38
N TRP A 880 4.32 -28.89 -30.25
CA TRP A 880 4.27 -27.74 -31.16
C TRP A 880 2.83 -27.25 -31.39
N THR A 881 2.69 -26.13 -32.10
CA THR A 881 1.39 -25.59 -32.53
C THR A 881 1.29 -25.50 -34.06
N PRO A 882 0.07 -25.60 -34.63
CA PRO A 882 -0.16 -25.40 -36.06
C PRO A 882 -0.09 -23.91 -36.46
N THR A 883 -0.08 -23.01 -35.48
CA THR A 883 0.11 -21.55 -35.58
C THR A 883 1.53 -21.14 -35.18
N PRO A 884 2.05 -19.98 -35.63
CA PRO A 884 3.39 -19.51 -35.27
C PRO A 884 3.66 -19.41 -33.75
N GLN A 885 2.73 -18.84 -32.98
CA GLN A 885 2.73 -18.83 -31.52
C GLN A 885 1.72 -19.85 -30.97
N PRO A 886 1.91 -20.41 -29.76
CA PRO A 886 3.06 -20.23 -28.87
C PRO A 886 4.29 -21.12 -29.18
N ALA A 887 4.18 -22.12 -30.06
CA ALA A 887 5.25 -23.11 -30.28
C ALA A 887 5.30 -23.61 -31.74
N GLY A 888 5.31 -22.71 -32.72
CA GLY A 888 5.35 -23.08 -34.15
C GLY A 888 6.24 -22.21 -35.04
N ALA A 889 7.04 -21.32 -34.45
CA ALA A 889 7.91 -20.36 -35.16
C ALA A 889 9.10 -21.02 -35.88
N ASP A 890 9.33 -22.32 -35.65
CA ASP A 890 10.43 -23.13 -36.20
C ASP A 890 10.24 -23.51 -37.68
N ALA A 891 9.04 -23.32 -38.26
CA ALA A 891 8.77 -23.61 -39.66
C ALA A 891 8.02 -22.49 -40.37
N ALA A 892 8.13 -22.47 -41.70
CA ALA A 892 7.37 -21.52 -42.51
C ALA A 892 5.85 -21.75 -42.36
N CYS A 893 5.09 -20.66 -42.32
CA CYS A 893 3.64 -20.67 -42.18
C CYS A 893 3.00 -19.76 -43.24
N GLU A 894 2.02 -20.30 -43.96
CA GLU A 894 1.11 -19.53 -44.80
C GLU A 894 -0.17 -19.26 -44.00
N ILE A 895 -0.49 -17.99 -43.81
CA ILE A 895 -1.70 -17.52 -43.16
C ILE A 895 -2.61 -16.90 -44.22
N ARG A 896 -3.90 -17.21 -44.20
CA ARG A 896 -4.89 -16.56 -45.05
C ARG A 896 -6.02 -16.00 -44.22
N HIS A 897 -6.21 -14.69 -44.30
CA HIS A 897 -7.40 -14.03 -43.76
C HIS A 897 -8.42 -13.87 -44.89
N GLY A 898 -9.58 -14.51 -44.72
CA GLY A 898 -10.74 -14.35 -45.59
C GLY A 898 -11.92 -13.77 -44.82
N ALA A 899 -12.98 -13.40 -45.53
CA ALA A 899 -14.22 -12.94 -44.91
C ALA A 899 -14.84 -14.06 -44.05
N GLY A 900 -14.83 -13.89 -42.73
CA GLY A 900 -15.41 -14.84 -41.78
C GLY A 900 -14.54 -16.06 -41.42
N TYR A 901 -13.30 -16.15 -41.91
CA TYR A 901 -12.37 -17.21 -41.50
C TYR A 901 -10.89 -16.81 -41.58
N THR A 902 -10.05 -17.52 -40.82
CA THR A 902 -8.59 -17.51 -40.98
C THR A 902 -8.08 -18.93 -41.11
N LYS A 903 -7.07 -19.12 -41.95
CA LYS A 903 -6.38 -20.40 -42.15
C LYS A 903 -4.89 -20.25 -41.88
N TRP A 904 -4.32 -21.17 -41.11
CA TRP A 904 -2.88 -21.38 -40.99
C TRP A 904 -2.51 -22.71 -41.63
N ARG A 905 -1.49 -22.71 -42.48
CA ARG A 905 -0.95 -23.90 -43.11
C ARG A 905 0.56 -23.95 -42.90
N ARG A 906 1.07 -25.10 -42.47
CA ARG A 906 2.52 -25.31 -42.30
C ARG A 906 2.93 -26.76 -42.53
N ARG A 907 4.23 -26.97 -42.72
CA ARG A 907 4.87 -28.29 -42.77
C ARG A 907 5.96 -28.36 -41.72
N SER A 908 5.85 -29.31 -40.81
CA SER A 908 6.83 -29.54 -39.74
C SER A 908 6.55 -30.89 -39.06
N HIS A 909 7.55 -31.41 -38.34
CA HIS A 909 7.41 -32.56 -37.43
C HIS A 909 6.91 -33.87 -38.09
N GLY A 910 6.95 -34.02 -39.41
CA GLY A 910 6.35 -35.16 -40.11
C GLY A 910 5.03 -34.86 -40.80
N PHE A 911 4.49 -33.65 -40.67
CA PHE A 911 3.08 -33.38 -40.97
C PHE A 911 2.88 -32.12 -41.80
N GLU A 912 1.97 -32.21 -42.76
CA GLU A 912 1.28 -31.04 -43.30
C GLU A 912 0.04 -30.77 -42.47
N GLN A 913 -0.07 -29.55 -41.94
CA GLN A 913 -1.07 -29.15 -40.95
C GLN A 913 -1.83 -27.94 -41.49
N GLU A 914 -3.16 -28.01 -41.47
CA GLU A 914 -4.06 -26.89 -41.80
C GLU A 914 -5.02 -26.67 -40.63
N LEU A 915 -4.92 -25.51 -39.97
CA LEU A 915 -5.91 -25.06 -38.99
C LEU A 915 -6.78 -23.99 -39.63
N VAL A 916 -8.10 -24.17 -39.59
CA VAL A 916 -9.07 -23.13 -40.01
C VAL A 916 -9.92 -22.73 -38.81
N VAL A 917 -10.00 -21.43 -38.54
CA VAL A 917 -10.89 -20.86 -37.53
C VAL A 917 -11.94 -19.99 -38.22
N PHE A 918 -13.21 -20.18 -37.86
CA PHE A 918 -14.33 -19.39 -38.39
C PHE A 918 -15.49 -19.31 -37.39
N VAL A 919 -16.37 -18.33 -37.60
CA VAL A 919 -17.64 -18.16 -36.86
C VAL A 919 -18.78 -18.35 -37.86
N PRO A 920 -19.70 -19.32 -37.65
CA PRO A 920 -20.87 -19.47 -38.50
C PRO A 920 -21.77 -18.22 -38.43
N PRO A 921 -22.42 -17.82 -39.54
CA PRO A 921 -23.26 -16.62 -39.55
C PRO A 921 -24.46 -16.66 -38.58
N SER A 922 -24.98 -17.84 -38.26
CA SER A 922 -26.22 -18.03 -37.50
C SER A 922 -26.04 -18.61 -36.09
N ASP A 923 -24.87 -19.14 -35.77
CA ASP A 923 -24.66 -19.90 -34.53
C ASP A 923 -23.58 -19.23 -33.66
N PRO A 924 -23.80 -19.04 -32.35
CA PRO A 924 -22.86 -18.38 -31.45
C PRO A 924 -21.73 -19.34 -31.03
N VAL A 925 -21.00 -19.86 -32.02
CA VAL A 925 -19.93 -20.85 -31.83
C VAL A 925 -18.68 -20.46 -32.63
N LYS A 926 -17.51 -20.70 -32.03
CA LYS A 926 -16.25 -20.70 -32.76
C LYS A 926 -15.93 -22.12 -33.20
N VAL A 927 -15.61 -22.30 -34.47
CA VAL A 927 -15.17 -23.60 -35.01
C VAL A 927 -13.68 -23.53 -35.34
N ALA A 928 -12.88 -24.37 -34.67
CA ALA A 928 -11.48 -24.61 -34.99
C ALA A 928 -11.34 -26.00 -35.63
N ARG A 929 -11.03 -26.06 -36.92
CA ARG A 929 -10.89 -27.31 -37.67
C ARG A 929 -9.43 -27.57 -38.01
N LEU A 930 -8.83 -28.57 -37.38
CA LEU A 930 -7.50 -29.07 -37.71
C LEU A 930 -7.56 -30.21 -38.71
N ARG A 931 -6.78 -30.11 -39.78
CA ARG A 931 -6.45 -31.22 -40.68
C ARG A 931 -4.96 -31.53 -40.56
N VAL A 932 -4.63 -32.79 -40.38
CA VAL A 932 -3.25 -33.28 -40.29
C VAL A 932 -3.05 -34.35 -41.36
N HIS A 933 -2.02 -34.18 -42.18
CA HIS A 933 -1.61 -35.16 -43.17
C HIS A 933 -0.20 -35.65 -42.84
N ASN A 934 -0.07 -36.95 -42.54
CA ASN A 934 1.21 -37.59 -42.25
C ASN A 934 2.02 -37.73 -43.54
N LEU A 935 3.17 -37.06 -43.60
CA LEU A 935 4.10 -37.08 -44.73
C LEU A 935 5.10 -38.23 -44.64
N ARG A 936 5.14 -38.95 -43.52
CA ARG A 936 6.06 -40.07 -43.29
C ARG A 936 5.40 -41.40 -43.67
N PRO A 937 6.19 -42.38 -44.14
CA PRO A 937 5.67 -43.71 -44.53
C PRO A 937 5.32 -44.61 -43.32
N ARG A 938 5.41 -44.10 -42.09
CA ARG A 938 5.16 -44.83 -40.84
C ARG A 938 3.95 -44.26 -40.11
N THR A 939 3.23 -45.10 -39.37
CA THR A 939 2.19 -44.66 -38.45
C THR A 939 2.79 -43.76 -37.36
N ARG A 940 2.08 -42.70 -36.99
CA ARG A 940 2.43 -41.77 -35.91
C ARG A 940 1.26 -41.65 -34.96
N ARG A 941 1.53 -41.48 -33.67
CA ARG A 941 0.54 -41.18 -32.65
C ARG A 941 0.73 -39.74 -32.20
N VAL A 942 -0.30 -38.93 -32.37
CA VAL A 942 -0.30 -37.51 -32.01
C VAL A 942 -1.53 -37.22 -31.17
N THR A 943 -1.34 -36.51 -30.06
CA THR A 943 -2.42 -35.98 -29.24
C THR A 943 -2.64 -34.51 -29.61
N ALA A 944 -3.91 -34.12 -29.76
CA ALA A 944 -4.30 -32.73 -29.95
C ALA A 944 -5.03 -32.22 -28.69
N THR A 945 -4.54 -31.12 -28.13
CA THR A 945 -5.06 -30.51 -26.90
C THR A 945 -5.41 -29.06 -27.17
N TYR A 946 -6.69 -28.70 -27.04
CA TYR A 946 -7.12 -27.31 -27.10
C TYR A 946 -7.00 -26.66 -25.72
N TYR A 947 -6.27 -25.56 -25.65
CA TYR A 947 -6.10 -24.73 -24.47
C TYR A 947 -6.89 -23.45 -24.66
N ALA A 948 -7.63 -23.05 -23.62
CA ALA A 948 -8.28 -21.76 -23.51
C ALA A 948 -8.06 -21.22 -22.10
N GLU A 949 -7.57 -19.99 -22.02
CA GLU A 949 -7.55 -19.25 -20.77
C GLU A 949 -8.92 -18.61 -20.54
N TRP A 950 -9.62 -19.03 -19.49
CA TRP A 950 -10.97 -18.54 -19.21
C TRP A 950 -10.96 -17.21 -18.45
N LEU A 951 -11.77 -16.27 -18.91
CA LEU A 951 -12.05 -14.99 -18.25
C LEU A 951 -13.50 -14.92 -17.77
N LEU A 952 -14.46 -15.24 -18.65
CA LEU A 952 -15.91 -15.23 -18.38
C LEU A 952 -16.41 -13.92 -17.74
N GLY A 953 -15.91 -12.77 -18.21
CA GLY A 953 -16.24 -11.47 -17.66
C GLY A 953 -15.41 -10.32 -18.25
N ALA A 954 -15.42 -9.18 -17.56
CA ALA A 954 -14.77 -7.96 -18.01
C ALA A 954 -13.33 -7.78 -17.46
N LEU A 955 -12.94 -8.42 -16.37
CA LEU A 955 -11.60 -8.32 -15.74
C LEU A 955 -11.19 -9.68 -15.17
N ARG A 956 -9.88 -9.87 -14.92
CA ARG A 956 -9.32 -11.16 -14.47
C ARG A 956 -9.54 -11.42 -12.98
#